data_AF-A0A7L2HWY7-F1
#
_entry.id   AF-A0A7L2HWY7-F1
#
_cell.length_a   1.000
_cell.length_b   1.000
_cell.length_c   1.000
_cell.angle_alpha   90.00
_cell.angle_beta   90.00
_cell.angle_gamma   90.00
#
_symmetry.space_group_name_H-M   'P 1'
#
loop_
_entity.id
_entity.type
_entity.pdbx_description
1 polymer ?
#
loop_
_entity_poly.entity_id
_entity_poly.type
_entity_poly.pdbx_seq_one_letter_code
_entity_poly.pdbx_strand_id
1 'polypeptide(L)'
;QDAGIWYLFHRVATGDSHSLAIETKSELTPLGIFYNNRVHSNFKAGLFIDKGVKTTNASVDDPREYLCLDNNARFRPHQDADPEKPRVAALIDRLISFKNNDHGAWVRGGDILIQNSGFADNGIGLTFASDGSFPNDEGASQEVSESLFIGESKNYGFPGGQNKYAGTGGIDNKARTLPRNRTFPIRGFQIYDGPIHLTKCTFKNFVPTPDRFTSAVGFLMKNPWQMTPKNNISLVKFGPNVSLKAFFGKPGPWFEEGDLDGDKNSIFHDLDGSVTDYKDTYVGRMDNYLIQHPKCINITQWSGVVCSGAYAQASTLVYVQTWNGQNLSMTIVRDEYPANPMVLRGINQRAVFQQYQPVVMLQKGYTIHWNGKAPNVTYLYLINFNKNDWIRVGLCYQPNTDFVIVLETFQRRSSALSSKVERYTPVSSMMELEKNRSDKKFYFDNSTGLLFLFLQAKYNRDGHSYCSSQGCERIKIVTKDSAKGISNCMAKAYPKYYQGPTVIKRMPVKTTVPCTKCGTTQMVFTSDPHKNYLLVQINSAGKKELSGGQQAFISVNDTMFSFKDNGILIVVVDACVGTVLGNELFSGVNIKRVGGYLTSGIPQRSIVLLSTRGDVAIPNNLSEALMSLGTAKPPYLQSNGSLAFLGFRGNFKPSWIKLFTGPAGHGLVQIEKYIPLQLEEYGCARAIKSRRKDLELLKKATRSH
;
A
#
# COMPACT_ATOMS: atom_id res chain seq x y z
N GLN A 1 20.29 10.55 9.19
CA GLN A 1 18.93 10.30 8.64
C GLN A 1 17.97 10.56 9.77
N ASP A 2 16.92 11.35 9.55
CA ASP A 2 15.99 11.75 10.62
C ASP A 2 14.69 10.94 10.54
N ALA A 3 14.39 10.18 11.60
CA ALA A 3 13.20 9.36 11.71
C ALA A 3 12.59 9.50 13.11
N GLY A 4 11.26 9.53 13.20
CA GLY A 4 10.57 9.77 14.47
C GLY A 4 10.76 8.61 15.46
N ILE A 5 10.51 7.38 15.01
CA ILE A 5 10.81 6.14 15.74
C ILE A 5 11.56 5.21 14.79
N TRP A 6 12.70 4.68 15.23
CA TRP A 6 13.50 3.74 14.45
C TRP A 6 13.81 2.48 15.25
N TYR A 7 13.37 1.32 14.74
CA TYR A 7 13.84 0.01 15.16
C TYR A 7 15.07 -0.39 14.34
N LEU A 8 16.25 -0.31 14.97
CA LEU A 8 17.55 -0.62 14.38
C LEU A 8 18.11 -1.91 15.00
N PHE A 9 18.56 -2.85 14.16
CA PHE A 9 18.86 -4.21 14.61
C PHE A 9 20.36 -4.51 14.67
N HIS A 10 20.85 -4.96 15.82
CA HIS A 10 22.21 -5.46 15.95
C HIS A 10 22.23 -6.97 15.69
N ARG A 11 22.96 -7.40 14.65
CA ARG A 11 23.09 -8.81 14.32
C ARG A 11 23.84 -9.59 15.40
N VAL A 12 24.82 -8.97 16.05
CA VAL A 12 25.50 -9.51 17.23
C VAL A 12 25.56 -8.44 18.31
N ALA A 13 25.63 -8.85 19.57
CA ALA A 13 25.86 -7.92 20.66
C ALA A 13 27.22 -7.22 20.52
N THR A 14 27.28 -5.95 20.92
CA THR A 14 28.49 -5.11 20.91
C THR A 14 28.81 -4.64 22.33
N GLY A 15 30.05 -4.18 22.58
CA GLY A 15 30.50 -3.75 23.90
C GLY A 15 30.70 -4.92 24.86
N ASP A 16 30.46 -4.72 26.16
CA ASP A 16 30.71 -5.72 27.22
C ASP A 16 29.93 -7.04 27.06
N SER A 17 28.84 -7.00 26.28
CA SER A 17 28.01 -8.16 25.96
C SER A 17 28.42 -8.89 24.67
N HIS A 18 29.48 -8.43 24.00
CA HIS A 18 30.01 -9.05 22.79
C HIS A 18 30.35 -10.52 23.07
N SER A 19 30.00 -11.42 22.13
CA SER A 19 30.09 -12.89 22.24
C SER A 19 29.19 -13.60 23.26
N LEU A 20 28.45 -12.88 24.12
CA LEU A 20 27.55 -13.48 25.11
C LEU A 20 26.13 -13.73 24.58
N ALA A 21 25.74 -13.09 23.49
CA ALA A 21 24.40 -13.18 22.91
C ALA A 21 24.38 -13.97 21.59
N ILE A 22 23.28 -14.68 21.37
CA ILE A 22 22.99 -15.40 20.11
C ILE A 22 22.89 -14.40 18.96
N GLU A 23 23.45 -14.77 17.81
CA GLU A 23 23.36 -13.99 16.57
C GLU A 23 21.90 -13.79 16.14
N THR A 24 21.59 -12.64 15.51
CA THR A 24 20.26 -12.20 15.05
C THR A 24 19.19 -12.06 16.14
N LYS A 25 19.55 -12.16 17.43
CA LYS A 25 18.56 -12.10 18.53
C LYS A 25 17.69 -10.83 18.49
N SER A 26 18.25 -9.67 18.13
CA SER A 26 17.46 -8.43 18.04
C SER A 26 16.42 -8.45 16.92
N GLU A 27 16.72 -9.10 15.79
CA GLU A 27 15.81 -9.26 14.64
C GLU A 27 14.66 -10.22 14.93
N LEU A 28 14.87 -11.14 15.88
CA LEU A 28 13.93 -12.18 16.27
C LEU A 28 13.12 -11.84 17.51
N THR A 29 13.49 -10.79 18.25
CA THR A 29 12.82 -10.45 19.51
C THR A 29 11.39 -9.96 19.25
N PRO A 30 10.36 -10.54 19.91
CA PRO A 30 8.98 -10.07 19.78
C PRO A 30 8.84 -8.57 20.05
N LEU A 31 8.06 -7.89 19.20
CA LEU A 31 7.70 -6.51 19.48
C LEU A 31 6.89 -6.45 20.78
N GLY A 32 7.31 -5.58 21.69
CA GLY A 32 6.54 -5.24 22.89
C GLY A 32 5.26 -4.47 22.55
N ILE A 33 4.87 -3.54 23.42
CA ILE A 33 3.65 -2.75 23.20
C ILE A 33 3.95 -1.56 22.30
N PHE A 34 3.36 -1.53 21.11
CA PHE A 34 3.29 -0.35 20.26
C PHE A 34 1.84 0.09 20.11
N TYR A 35 1.43 1.13 20.84
CA TYR A 35 0.06 1.60 20.86
C TYR A 35 -0.03 3.13 20.88
N ASN A 36 -0.81 3.71 19.96
CA ASN A 36 -1.21 5.12 19.96
C ASN A 36 -0.03 6.12 19.87
N ASN A 37 1.05 5.74 19.18
CA ASN A 37 2.21 6.61 18.95
C ASN A 37 1.96 7.62 17.83
N ARG A 38 2.50 8.83 17.98
CA ARG A 38 2.39 9.91 16.99
C ARG A 38 3.77 10.32 16.50
N VAL A 39 3.95 10.38 15.19
CA VAL A 39 5.22 10.76 14.53
C VAL A 39 4.94 11.69 13.36
N HIS A 40 5.62 12.84 13.29
CA HIS A 40 5.40 13.79 12.21
C HIS A 40 6.61 14.69 11.95
N SER A 41 6.60 15.37 10.80
CA SER A 41 7.62 16.35 10.41
C SER A 41 9.04 15.78 10.28
N ASN A 42 9.19 14.48 10.03
CA ASN A 42 10.50 13.83 9.88
C ASN A 42 10.96 13.85 8.42
N PHE A 43 12.28 13.90 8.20
CA PHE A 43 12.83 13.89 6.85
C PHE A 43 12.76 12.50 6.19
N LYS A 44 13.12 11.43 6.89
CA LYS A 44 13.18 10.07 6.34
C LYS A 44 11.91 9.28 6.58
N ALA A 45 11.46 9.17 7.83
CA ALA A 45 10.22 8.46 8.11
C ALA A 45 9.60 8.84 9.45
N GLY A 46 8.28 8.70 9.57
CA GLY A 46 7.63 8.70 10.87
C GLY A 46 8.04 7.48 11.70
N LEU A 47 7.77 6.28 11.19
CA LEU A 47 8.23 5.00 11.74
C LEU A 47 9.17 4.31 10.74
N PHE A 48 10.31 3.81 11.20
CA PHE A 48 11.27 3.09 10.38
C PHE A 48 11.66 1.76 11.05
N ILE A 49 11.28 0.64 10.43
CA ILE A 49 11.65 -0.71 10.85
C ILE A 49 12.43 -1.32 9.70
N ASP A 50 13.73 -1.09 9.69
CA ASP A 50 14.69 -1.58 8.70
C ASP A 50 16.10 -1.20 9.19
N LYS A 51 17.10 -1.77 8.54
CA LYS A 51 18.53 -1.61 8.78
C LYS A 51 19.04 -2.35 10.00
N GLY A 52 20.25 -2.86 9.81
CA GLY A 52 21.07 -3.34 10.89
C GLY A 52 22.22 -2.40 11.19
N VAL A 53 23.10 -2.85 12.06
CA VAL A 53 24.37 -2.19 12.37
C VAL A 53 25.52 -3.07 11.92
N LYS A 54 26.47 -2.50 11.20
CA LYS A 54 27.71 -3.20 10.81
C LYS A 54 28.57 -3.39 12.05
N THR A 55 28.83 -4.64 12.40
CA THR A 55 29.66 -5.02 13.57
C THR A 55 31.03 -5.56 13.19
N THR A 56 31.41 -5.46 11.92
CA THR A 56 32.76 -5.80 11.43
C THR A 56 33.57 -4.53 11.20
N ASN A 57 34.90 -4.62 11.32
CA ASN A 57 35.79 -3.51 10.95
C ASN A 57 35.75 -3.24 9.44
N ALA A 58 36.17 -2.05 9.03
CA ALA A 58 36.31 -1.72 7.61
C ALA A 58 37.33 -2.66 6.94
N SER A 59 37.02 -3.10 5.73
CA SER A 59 37.86 -3.98 4.91
C SER A 59 37.82 -3.55 3.44
N VAL A 60 38.63 -4.20 2.59
CA VAL A 60 38.60 -3.94 1.13
C VAL A 60 37.22 -4.27 0.54
N ASP A 61 36.58 -5.36 1.00
CA ASP A 61 35.28 -5.81 0.50
C ASP A 61 34.10 -4.99 1.05
N ASP A 62 34.25 -4.44 2.26
CA ASP A 62 33.28 -3.55 2.89
C ASP A 62 34.00 -2.40 3.63
N PRO A 63 34.27 -1.27 2.93
CA PRO A 63 35.06 -0.17 3.47
C PRO A 63 34.27 0.71 4.45
N ARG A 64 32.97 0.44 4.65
CA ARG A 64 32.15 1.22 5.58
C ARG A 64 32.66 1.08 7.01
N GLU A 65 32.54 2.15 7.79
CA GLU A 65 33.03 2.21 9.18
C GLU A 65 32.32 1.22 10.10
N TYR A 66 32.99 0.84 11.19
CA TYR A 66 32.39 0.06 12.28
C TYR A 66 31.21 0.83 12.89
N LEU A 67 30.11 0.12 13.20
CA LEU A 67 28.82 0.66 13.68
C LEU A 67 28.06 1.58 12.71
N CYS A 68 28.41 1.57 11.41
CA CYS A 68 27.58 2.22 10.41
C CYS A 68 26.26 1.45 10.15
N LEU A 69 25.32 2.10 9.46
CA LEU A 69 24.09 1.45 9.01
C LEU A 69 24.39 0.31 8.03
N ASP A 70 23.69 -0.80 8.22
CA ASP A 70 23.75 -1.97 7.36
C ASP A 70 22.38 -2.33 6.77
N ASN A 71 22.36 -2.93 5.58
CA ASN A 71 21.12 -3.21 4.84
C ASN A 71 20.59 -4.64 5.01
N ASN A 72 21.27 -5.47 5.80
CA ASN A 72 21.02 -6.90 5.85
C ASN A 72 19.94 -7.34 6.83
N ALA A 73 19.65 -6.54 7.87
CA ALA A 73 18.69 -6.93 8.89
C ALA A 73 17.26 -7.05 8.35
N ARG A 74 16.51 -8.03 8.86
CA ARG A 74 15.09 -8.24 8.55
C ARG A 74 14.36 -8.50 9.86
N PHE A 75 13.39 -7.67 10.20
CA PHE A 75 12.62 -7.90 11.43
C PHE A 75 11.67 -9.08 11.26
N ARG A 76 11.86 -10.14 12.03
CA ARG A 76 11.07 -11.39 11.94
C ARG A 76 10.89 -11.97 13.34
N PRO A 77 10.06 -11.35 14.18
CA PRO A 77 9.86 -11.77 15.58
C PRO A 77 9.40 -13.23 15.71
N HIS A 78 10.02 -13.97 16.63
CA HIS A 78 9.68 -15.35 16.99
C HIS A 78 9.61 -15.50 18.51
N GLN A 79 8.89 -16.52 18.97
CA GLN A 79 8.81 -16.83 20.39
C GLN A 79 10.22 -17.03 20.97
N ASP A 80 10.49 -16.42 22.13
CA ASP A 80 11.79 -16.44 22.82
C ASP A 80 12.99 -15.95 21.99
N ALA A 81 12.73 -15.23 20.89
CA ALA A 81 13.74 -14.84 19.89
C ALA A 81 14.47 -16.05 19.27
N ASP A 82 13.78 -17.17 19.12
CA ASP A 82 14.30 -18.42 18.56
C ASP A 82 13.69 -18.68 17.16
N PRO A 83 14.50 -18.75 16.09
CA PRO A 83 13.98 -18.92 14.73
C PRO A 83 13.35 -20.30 14.47
N GLU A 84 13.56 -21.28 15.35
CA GLU A 84 12.93 -22.61 15.25
C GLU A 84 11.54 -22.66 15.89
N LYS A 85 11.17 -21.64 16.68
CA LYS A 85 9.85 -21.53 17.30
C LYS A 85 8.84 -20.83 16.39
N PRO A 86 7.54 -20.82 16.71
CA PRO A 86 6.57 -20.08 15.92
C PRO A 86 6.86 -18.58 15.88
N ARG A 87 6.53 -17.97 14.73
CA ARG A 87 6.55 -16.51 14.56
C ARG A 87 5.56 -15.83 15.50
N VAL A 88 5.91 -14.64 15.96
CA VAL A 88 5.08 -13.81 16.85
C VAL A 88 4.79 -12.50 16.15
N ALA A 89 3.53 -12.28 15.75
CA ALA A 89 3.16 -11.08 15.01
C ALA A 89 3.54 -9.79 15.76
N ALA A 90 4.31 -8.91 15.12
CA ALA A 90 4.61 -7.58 15.61
C ALA A 90 3.43 -6.64 15.33
N LEU A 91 2.66 -6.32 16.38
CA LEU A 91 1.48 -5.48 16.28
C LEU A 91 1.81 -4.00 16.48
N ILE A 92 1.63 -3.20 15.43
CA ILE A 92 1.66 -1.74 15.45
C ILE A 92 0.20 -1.26 15.42
N ASP A 93 -0.31 -0.86 16.59
CA ASP A 93 -1.71 -0.45 16.71
C ASP A 93 -1.80 1.07 16.93
N ARG A 94 -2.65 1.73 16.15
CA ARG A 94 -2.88 3.19 16.23
C ARG A 94 -1.64 4.05 16.02
N LEU A 95 -0.86 3.76 14.99
CA LEU A 95 0.15 4.72 14.53
C LEU A 95 -0.53 5.93 13.89
N ILE A 96 -0.18 7.13 14.35
CA ILE A 96 -0.61 8.39 13.73
C ILE A 96 0.61 9.05 13.11
N SER A 97 0.72 9.00 11.79
CA SER A 97 1.88 9.48 11.05
C SER A 97 1.52 10.52 10.01
N PHE A 98 2.06 11.74 10.12
CA PHE A 98 1.71 12.79 9.17
C PHE A 98 2.84 13.76 8.84
N LYS A 99 2.73 14.44 7.70
CA LYS A 99 3.68 15.49 7.27
C LYS A 99 5.15 15.04 7.26
N ASN A 100 5.42 13.77 7.01
CA ASN A 100 6.79 13.26 6.83
C ASN A 100 7.21 13.37 5.36
N ASN A 101 8.45 13.76 5.11
CA ASN A 101 8.91 14.11 3.76
C ASN A 101 8.97 12.89 2.82
N ASP A 102 9.43 11.74 3.30
CA ASP A 102 9.56 10.52 2.49
C ASP A 102 8.47 9.51 2.88
N HIS A 103 8.54 8.93 4.07
CA HIS A 103 7.60 7.88 4.51
C HIS A 103 6.84 8.25 5.78
N GLY A 104 5.54 7.98 5.83
CA GLY A 104 4.81 7.93 7.10
C GLY A 104 5.28 6.73 7.93
N ALA A 105 5.45 5.59 7.28
CA ALA A 105 6.16 4.44 7.82
C ALA A 105 6.85 3.63 6.71
N TRP A 106 8.04 3.11 7.02
CA TRP A 106 8.75 2.11 6.22
C TRP A 106 8.98 0.88 7.09
N VAL A 107 8.48 -0.26 6.64
CA VAL A 107 8.52 -1.49 7.43
C VAL A 107 9.02 -2.64 6.57
N ARG A 108 10.18 -3.18 6.96
CA ARG A 108 10.83 -4.30 6.31
C ARG A 108 10.96 -5.47 7.27
N GLY A 109 10.55 -6.65 6.80
CA GLY A 109 10.52 -7.85 7.62
C GLY A 109 9.29 -8.71 7.36
N GLY A 110 9.00 -9.60 8.30
CA GLY A 110 7.93 -10.58 8.20
C GLY A 110 7.11 -10.68 9.48
N ASP A 111 5.82 -10.94 9.34
CA ASP A 111 4.79 -11.01 10.38
C ASP A 111 4.63 -9.71 11.17
N ILE A 112 4.43 -8.62 10.44
CA ILE A 112 4.19 -7.29 11.00
C ILE A 112 2.78 -6.83 10.60
N LEU A 113 1.98 -6.49 11.61
CA LEU A 113 0.58 -6.09 11.46
C LEU A 113 0.44 -4.62 11.86
N ILE A 114 -0.02 -3.77 10.93
CA ILE A 114 -0.39 -2.39 11.21
C ILE A 114 -1.91 -2.28 11.21
N GLN A 115 -2.52 -1.87 12.31
CA GLN A 115 -3.98 -1.70 12.36
C GLN A 115 -4.40 -0.39 13.00
N ASN A 116 -5.64 0.00 12.73
CA ASN A 116 -6.27 1.19 13.30
C ASN A 116 -5.39 2.44 13.21
N SER A 117 -4.68 2.63 12.11
CA SER A 117 -3.65 3.66 11.98
C SER A 117 -4.07 4.77 10.99
N GLY A 118 -3.48 5.96 11.15
CA GLY A 118 -3.77 7.14 10.33
C GLY A 118 -2.50 7.69 9.68
N PHE A 119 -2.53 7.84 8.35
CA PHE A 119 -1.43 8.38 7.55
C PHE A 119 -1.90 9.59 6.75
N ALA A 120 -1.33 10.78 7.00
CA ALA A 120 -1.80 12.02 6.34
C ALA A 120 -0.67 12.92 5.84
N ASP A 121 -0.79 13.50 4.64
CA ASP A 121 0.16 14.49 4.10
C ASP A 121 1.63 14.00 4.04
N ASN A 122 1.86 12.69 4.00
CA ASN A 122 3.20 12.11 3.83
C ASN A 122 3.54 12.04 2.35
N GLY A 123 4.84 12.00 2.01
CA GLY A 123 5.27 11.65 0.65
C GLY A 123 4.73 10.29 0.22
N ILE A 124 4.95 9.30 1.08
CA ILE A 124 4.41 7.95 0.98
C ILE A 124 3.79 7.62 2.34
N GLY A 125 2.52 7.26 2.43
CA GLY A 125 1.88 6.99 3.72
C GLY A 125 2.50 5.79 4.43
N LEU A 126 2.50 4.62 3.80
CA LEU A 126 3.11 3.40 4.32
C LEU A 126 3.80 2.62 3.19
N THR A 127 5.03 2.17 3.44
CA THR A 127 5.75 1.22 2.59
C THR A 127 5.96 -0.08 3.32
N PHE A 128 5.43 -1.16 2.75
CA PHE A 128 5.74 -2.52 3.16
C PHE A 128 6.74 -3.14 2.22
N ALA A 129 7.80 -3.70 2.79
CA ALA A 129 8.89 -4.39 2.14
C ALA A 129 9.03 -5.80 2.76
N SER A 130 8.08 -6.68 2.44
CA SER A 130 8.09 -8.06 2.94
C SER A 130 9.29 -8.80 2.35
N ASP A 131 9.94 -9.65 3.14
CA ASP A 131 11.32 -10.15 2.96
C ASP A 131 11.74 -10.60 1.53
N GLY A 132 12.12 -9.63 0.68
CA GLY A 132 13.00 -9.68 -0.50
C GLY A 132 12.92 -10.86 -1.49
N SER A 133 14.00 -10.97 -2.28
CA SER A 133 14.53 -12.15 -2.97
C SER A 133 13.70 -13.42 -3.04
N PHE A 134 13.76 -14.03 -1.88
CA PHE A 134 13.46 -15.41 -1.57
C PHE A 134 13.49 -15.39 -0.04
N PRO A 135 12.32 -15.34 0.61
CA PRO A 135 12.24 -14.96 2.01
C PRO A 135 13.08 -15.89 2.88
N ASN A 136 13.82 -15.31 3.82
CA ASN A 136 14.59 -16.05 4.81
C ASN A 136 13.68 -16.74 5.81
N ASP A 137 12.52 -16.13 6.07
CA ASP A 137 11.49 -16.66 6.93
C ASP A 137 10.23 -16.99 6.13
N GLU A 138 10.14 -18.27 5.77
CA GLU A 138 9.10 -18.75 4.87
C GLU A 138 7.71 -18.66 5.50
N GLY A 139 6.79 -18.05 4.77
CA GLY A 139 5.39 -17.87 5.19
C GLY A 139 5.14 -16.60 5.98
N ALA A 140 6.19 -15.79 6.22
CA ALA A 140 6.02 -14.49 6.81
C ALA A 140 5.30 -13.52 5.84
N SER A 141 4.50 -12.62 6.40
CA SER A 141 3.72 -11.66 5.61
C SER A 141 3.57 -10.33 6.34
N GLN A 142 3.09 -9.30 5.65
CA GLN A 142 2.75 -8.04 6.32
C GLN A 142 1.31 -7.65 5.98
N GLU A 143 0.59 -7.11 6.96
CA GLU A 143 -0.79 -6.69 6.78
C GLU A 143 -1.00 -5.28 7.33
N VAL A 144 -1.79 -4.49 6.60
CA VAL A 144 -2.37 -3.25 7.10
C VAL A 144 -3.89 -3.32 7.03
N SER A 145 -4.54 -3.04 8.15
CA SER A 145 -6.00 -3.11 8.27
C SER A 145 -6.64 -1.97 9.04
N GLU A 146 -7.93 -1.73 8.80
CA GLU A 146 -8.76 -0.75 9.54
C GLU A 146 -8.14 0.65 9.61
N SER A 147 -7.38 1.06 8.58
CA SER A 147 -6.55 2.27 8.61
C SER A 147 -6.99 3.34 7.59
N LEU A 148 -6.67 4.60 7.86
CA LEU A 148 -7.02 5.75 7.04
C LEU A 148 -5.78 6.40 6.41
N PHE A 149 -5.84 6.61 5.10
CA PHE A 149 -4.84 7.28 4.31
C PHE A 149 -5.42 8.57 3.72
N ILE A 150 -4.75 9.68 3.95
CA ILE A 150 -5.15 11.01 3.47
C ILE A 150 -3.99 11.59 2.66
N GLY A 151 -4.17 11.77 1.35
CA GLY A 151 -3.14 12.39 0.51
C GLY A 151 -2.94 13.85 0.91
N GLU A 152 -4.04 14.61 0.91
CA GLU A 152 -4.05 16.03 1.25
C GLU A 152 -5.11 16.34 2.32
N SER A 153 -4.67 16.65 3.54
CA SER A 153 -5.56 17.08 4.62
C SER A 153 -5.81 18.60 4.58
N LYS A 154 -6.71 19.09 5.45
CA LYS A 154 -6.93 20.53 5.68
C LYS A 154 -5.80 21.21 6.46
N ASN A 155 -4.76 20.48 6.84
CA ASN A 155 -3.51 21.05 7.35
C ASN A 155 -2.63 21.48 6.16
N TYR A 156 -2.79 22.72 5.68
CA TYR A 156 -1.96 23.28 4.61
C TYR A 156 -0.49 23.43 5.01
N GLY A 157 -0.17 23.37 6.30
CA GLY A 157 1.12 23.78 6.81
C GLY A 157 1.35 25.28 6.62
N PHE A 158 2.58 25.72 6.92
CA PHE A 158 3.00 27.09 6.76
C PHE A 158 4.28 27.11 5.91
N PRO A 159 4.40 28.00 4.91
CA PRO A 159 5.58 28.09 4.04
C PRO A 159 6.82 28.71 4.73
N GLY A 160 6.91 28.62 6.06
CA GLY A 160 8.05 29.06 6.85
C GLY A 160 8.66 27.93 7.67
N GLY A 161 9.93 28.04 8.02
CA GLY A 161 10.72 27.02 8.71
C GLY A 161 11.73 26.31 7.79
N GLN A 162 12.22 25.14 8.19
CA GLN A 162 13.24 24.38 7.45
C GLN A 162 12.68 23.58 6.25
N ASN A 163 11.35 23.40 6.16
CA ASN A 163 10.75 22.74 5.00
C ASN A 163 10.61 23.73 3.84
N LYS A 164 11.51 23.62 2.86
CA LYS A 164 11.53 24.45 1.66
C LYS A 164 10.53 24.03 0.57
N TYR A 165 9.78 22.94 0.77
CA TYR A 165 8.90 22.41 -0.26
C TYR A 165 7.47 22.94 -0.08
N ALA A 166 7.03 23.75 -1.04
CA ALA A 166 5.67 24.26 -1.12
C ALA A 166 5.15 24.17 -2.56
N GLY A 167 3.83 24.16 -2.72
CA GLY A 167 3.20 24.19 -4.02
C GLY A 167 1.68 24.07 -3.92
N THR A 168 1.05 24.02 -5.08
CA THR A 168 -0.41 23.92 -5.21
C THR A 168 -0.89 22.53 -4.77
N GLY A 169 -1.90 22.51 -3.89
CA GLY A 169 -2.65 21.30 -3.52
C GLY A 169 -3.61 20.88 -4.62
N GLY A 170 -3.84 19.58 -4.78
CA GLY A 170 -4.73 19.03 -5.81
C GLY A 170 -6.22 19.17 -5.50
N ILE A 171 -6.60 19.40 -4.24
CA ILE A 171 -8.02 19.44 -3.84
C ILE A 171 -8.67 20.80 -4.10
N ASP A 172 -8.00 21.89 -3.71
CA ASP A 172 -8.59 23.24 -3.69
C ASP A 172 -7.71 24.29 -4.35
N ASN A 173 -6.64 23.86 -5.04
CA ASN A 173 -5.66 24.70 -5.70
C ASN A 173 -5.01 25.76 -4.78
N LYS A 174 -5.03 25.55 -3.46
CA LYS A 174 -4.35 26.44 -2.51
C LYS A 174 -2.90 26.04 -2.33
N ALA A 175 -2.07 27.03 -2.00
CA ALA A 175 -0.70 26.80 -1.61
C ALA A 175 -0.64 26.00 -0.30
N ARG A 176 0.21 24.98 -0.26
CA ARG A 176 0.46 24.14 0.93
C ARG A 176 1.92 23.71 1.00
N THR A 177 2.34 23.25 2.18
CA THR A 177 3.59 22.51 2.33
C THR A 177 3.48 21.15 1.65
N LEU A 178 4.55 20.79 0.94
CA LEU A 178 4.69 19.51 0.25
C LEU A 178 5.72 18.65 0.98
N PRO A 179 5.62 17.32 0.85
CA PRO A 179 6.50 16.41 1.58
C PRO A 179 7.95 16.45 1.06
N ARG A 180 8.18 16.40 -0.27
CA ARG A 180 9.56 16.27 -0.79
C ARG A 180 9.93 17.19 -1.94
N ASN A 181 9.03 17.37 -2.90
CA ASN A 181 9.24 18.20 -4.07
C ASN A 181 7.88 18.53 -4.70
N ARG A 182 7.80 19.61 -5.48
CA ARG A 182 6.62 19.98 -6.26
C ARG A 182 6.10 18.84 -7.13
N THR A 183 7.00 18.07 -7.75
CA THR A 183 6.66 16.99 -8.69
C THR A 183 6.69 15.59 -8.07
N PHE A 184 7.02 15.46 -6.78
CA PHE A 184 7.18 14.15 -6.14
C PHE A 184 5.86 13.37 -6.16
N PRO A 185 5.82 12.16 -6.75
CA PRO A 185 4.59 11.36 -6.83
C PRO A 185 4.18 10.90 -5.43
N ILE A 186 3.06 11.42 -4.93
CA ILE A 186 2.53 11.08 -3.60
C ILE A 186 1.78 9.75 -3.69
N ARG A 187 2.01 8.87 -2.70
CA ARG A 187 1.35 7.56 -2.61
C ARG A 187 0.76 7.34 -1.22
N GLY A 188 -0.47 6.86 -1.13
CA GLY A 188 -1.06 6.48 0.16
C GLY A 188 -0.38 5.23 0.73
N PHE A 189 -0.45 4.14 -0.02
CA PHE A 189 0.16 2.86 0.30
C PHE A 189 1.10 2.45 -0.83
N GLN A 190 2.29 1.97 -0.47
CA GLN A 190 3.33 1.57 -1.41
C GLN A 190 3.69 0.10 -1.21
N ILE A 191 3.52 -0.67 -2.28
CA ILE A 191 3.91 -2.07 -2.37
C ILE A 191 5.39 -2.15 -2.75
N TYR A 192 6.17 -2.87 -1.95
CA TYR A 192 7.54 -3.25 -2.25
C TYR A 192 7.71 -4.73 -1.85
N ASP A 193 8.16 -5.58 -2.78
CA ASP A 193 8.29 -7.03 -2.57
C ASP A 193 6.94 -7.73 -2.30
N GLY A 194 6.84 -8.55 -1.25
CA GLY A 194 5.62 -9.21 -0.78
C GLY A 194 5.88 -10.54 -0.06
N PRO A 195 4.86 -11.22 0.48
CA PRO A 195 3.43 -11.00 0.33
C PRO A 195 2.93 -9.96 1.32
N ILE A 196 2.13 -9.03 0.82
CA ILE A 196 1.52 -7.99 1.63
C ILE A 196 0.00 -7.96 1.46
N HIS A 197 -0.70 -7.58 2.53
CA HIS A 197 -2.16 -7.49 2.54
C HIS A 197 -2.59 -6.07 2.95
N LEU A 198 -3.45 -5.48 2.13
CA LEU A 198 -4.12 -4.22 2.44
C LEU A 198 -5.63 -4.49 2.52
N THR A 199 -6.22 -4.37 3.71
CA THR A 199 -7.64 -4.67 3.90
C THR A 199 -8.38 -3.63 4.72
N LYS A 200 -9.65 -3.38 4.41
CA LYS A 200 -10.50 -2.47 5.20
C LYS A 200 -9.89 -1.08 5.45
N CYS A 201 -9.18 -0.56 4.45
CA CYS A 201 -8.57 0.77 4.53
C CYS A 201 -9.39 1.80 3.75
N THR A 202 -9.35 3.05 4.19
CA THR A 202 -9.98 4.16 3.48
C THR A 202 -8.94 5.13 2.96
N PHE A 203 -9.06 5.52 1.70
CA PHE A 203 -8.22 6.53 1.05
C PHE A 203 -9.04 7.78 0.76
N LYS A 204 -8.55 8.96 1.15
CA LYS A 204 -9.19 10.26 0.89
C LYS A 204 -8.17 11.26 0.32
N ASN A 205 -8.65 12.15 -0.55
CA ASN A 205 -7.92 13.31 -1.04
C ASN A 205 -6.59 12.98 -1.75
N PHE A 206 -6.63 12.02 -2.67
CA PHE A 206 -5.52 11.71 -3.59
C PHE A 206 -5.86 12.24 -4.98
N VAL A 207 -5.63 13.54 -5.19
CA VAL A 207 -5.94 14.23 -6.46
C VAL A 207 -4.65 14.73 -7.09
N PRO A 208 -4.32 14.31 -8.33
CA PRO A 208 -3.13 14.76 -9.02
C PRO A 208 -3.25 16.23 -9.46
N THR A 209 -2.11 16.89 -9.63
CA THR A 209 -2.01 18.19 -10.30
C THR A 209 -1.30 18.01 -11.64
N PRO A 210 -1.26 19.02 -12.54
CA PRO A 210 -0.47 18.94 -13.77
C PRO A 210 1.01 18.59 -13.53
N ASP A 211 1.56 18.98 -12.37
CA ASP A 211 2.97 18.77 -12.02
C ASP A 211 3.21 17.48 -11.23
N ARG A 212 2.18 16.92 -10.57
CA ARG A 212 2.34 15.92 -9.50
C ARG A 212 1.30 14.83 -9.58
N PHE A 213 1.75 13.59 -9.80
CA PHE A 213 0.93 12.41 -9.59
C PHE A 213 0.64 12.20 -8.11
N THR A 214 -0.60 11.85 -7.78
CA THR A 214 -1.01 11.51 -6.42
C THR A 214 -1.97 10.33 -6.51
N SER A 215 -1.58 9.18 -5.92
CA SER A 215 -2.35 7.93 -5.99
C SER A 215 -2.58 7.31 -4.61
N ALA A 216 -3.68 6.59 -4.47
CA ALA A 216 -3.98 5.86 -3.24
C ALA A 216 -3.04 4.67 -3.05
N VAL A 217 -2.89 3.82 -4.07
CA VAL A 217 -1.93 2.71 -4.09
C VAL A 217 -0.86 2.96 -5.15
N GLY A 218 0.37 2.57 -4.87
CA GLY A 218 1.48 2.58 -5.83
C GLY A 218 2.55 1.56 -5.47
N PHE A 219 3.65 1.58 -6.23
CA PHE A 219 4.77 0.65 -6.07
C PHE A 219 6.04 1.42 -5.72
N LEU A 220 7.05 0.72 -5.20
CA LEU A 220 8.39 1.30 -5.04
C LEU A 220 8.87 1.83 -6.40
N MET A 221 9.31 3.08 -6.42
CA MET A 221 9.91 3.67 -7.61
C MET A 221 11.30 3.09 -7.84
N LYS A 222 11.64 2.82 -9.10
CA LYS A 222 12.97 2.34 -9.49
C LYS A 222 13.29 1.06 -8.74
N ASN A 223 12.40 0.09 -8.84
CA ASN A 223 12.49 -1.14 -8.09
C ASN A 223 13.33 -2.20 -8.86
N PRO A 224 14.58 -2.48 -8.46
CA PRO A 224 15.37 -3.57 -9.04
C PRO A 224 15.01 -4.95 -8.47
N TRP A 225 14.19 -5.02 -7.42
CA TRP A 225 13.84 -6.25 -6.72
C TRP A 225 12.56 -6.87 -7.27
N GLN A 226 12.29 -8.13 -6.89
CA GLN A 226 11.10 -8.86 -7.31
C GLN A 226 9.79 -8.32 -6.74
N MET A 227 8.70 -8.73 -7.38
CA MET A 227 7.32 -8.49 -6.98
C MET A 227 6.58 -9.81 -6.99
N THR A 228 5.67 -10.03 -6.04
CA THR A 228 4.88 -11.27 -5.95
C THR A 228 3.41 -11.07 -6.33
N PRO A 229 2.79 -12.04 -7.03
CA PRO A 229 1.36 -12.04 -7.25
C PRO A 229 0.55 -12.32 -5.97
N LYS A 230 1.21 -12.57 -4.83
CA LYS A 230 0.55 -12.77 -3.53
C LYS A 230 0.30 -11.49 -2.74
N ASN A 231 0.57 -10.34 -3.34
CA ASN A 231 0.16 -9.05 -2.79
C ASN A 231 -1.32 -8.87 -3.01
N ASN A 232 -2.10 -8.69 -1.94
CA ASN A 232 -3.55 -8.70 -2.01
C ASN A 232 -4.15 -7.40 -1.47
N ILE A 233 -5.21 -6.94 -2.13
CA ILE A 233 -6.00 -5.80 -1.71
C ILE A 233 -7.47 -6.21 -1.64
N SER A 234 -8.14 -5.85 -0.56
CA SER A 234 -9.56 -6.16 -0.35
C SER A 234 -10.24 -5.13 0.55
N LEU A 235 -11.56 -5.05 0.49
CA LEU A 235 -12.41 -4.26 1.37
C LEU A 235 -11.99 -2.78 1.48
N VAL A 236 -11.32 -2.21 0.47
CA VAL A 236 -10.84 -0.82 0.53
C VAL A 236 -11.92 0.14 0.05
N LYS A 237 -11.94 1.35 0.62
CA LYS A 237 -12.86 2.43 0.22
C LYS A 237 -12.09 3.63 -0.28
N PHE A 238 -12.43 4.10 -1.47
CA PHE A 238 -11.90 5.33 -2.03
C PHE A 238 -12.93 6.45 -1.88
N GLY A 239 -12.53 7.56 -1.26
CA GLY A 239 -13.36 8.75 -1.15
C GLY A 239 -13.59 9.43 -2.50
N PRO A 240 -14.50 10.42 -2.56
CA PRO A 240 -14.85 11.11 -3.82
C PRO A 240 -13.65 11.80 -4.47
N ASN A 241 -12.71 12.29 -3.65
CA ASN A 241 -11.49 12.95 -4.10
C ASN A 241 -10.32 11.97 -4.22
N VAL A 242 -10.51 10.86 -4.93
CA VAL A 242 -9.42 9.93 -5.27
C VAL A 242 -9.46 9.64 -6.77
N SER A 243 -8.59 10.30 -7.52
CA SER A 243 -8.56 10.18 -8.99
C SER A 243 -7.79 8.93 -9.43
N LEU A 244 -6.67 8.63 -8.78
CA LEU A 244 -5.84 7.46 -9.07
C LEU A 244 -5.93 6.45 -7.91
N LYS A 245 -6.82 5.45 -8.02
CA LYS A 245 -6.90 4.37 -7.03
C LYS A 245 -5.59 3.57 -6.97
N ALA A 246 -4.99 3.30 -8.13
CA ALA A 246 -3.66 2.70 -8.27
C ALA A 246 -2.83 3.46 -9.32
N PHE A 247 -1.51 3.39 -9.25
CA PHE A 247 -0.63 3.95 -10.27
C PHE A 247 0.69 3.17 -10.35
N PHE A 248 1.01 2.67 -11.55
CA PHE A 248 2.21 1.86 -11.84
C PHE A 248 3.42 2.70 -12.28
N GLY A 249 3.29 4.02 -12.25
CA GLY A 249 4.34 4.93 -12.69
C GLY A 249 4.28 5.26 -14.18
N LYS A 250 5.08 6.27 -14.54
CA LYS A 250 5.38 6.67 -15.92
C LYS A 250 6.82 7.16 -15.98
N PRO A 251 7.53 6.96 -17.10
CA PRO A 251 8.88 7.48 -17.24
C PRO A 251 8.97 8.97 -16.92
N GLY A 252 10.04 9.37 -16.23
CA GLY A 252 10.22 10.75 -15.79
C GLY A 252 11.18 10.88 -14.60
N PRO A 253 11.29 12.07 -13.98
CA PRO A 253 12.32 12.36 -12.98
C PRO A 253 12.36 11.43 -11.76
N TRP A 254 11.22 10.84 -11.41
CA TRP A 254 11.08 9.98 -10.22
C TRP A 254 11.12 8.48 -10.53
N PHE A 255 10.56 8.09 -11.66
CA PHE A 255 10.49 6.69 -12.09
C PHE A 255 11.63 6.31 -13.06
N GLU A 256 12.45 7.28 -13.49
CA GLU A 256 13.45 7.12 -14.56
C GLU A 256 12.79 6.52 -15.82
N GLU A 257 13.33 5.44 -16.37
CA GLU A 257 12.71 4.72 -17.49
C GLU A 257 11.57 3.80 -17.02
N GLY A 258 11.49 3.50 -15.72
CA GLY A 258 10.59 2.48 -15.17
C GLY A 258 10.89 1.08 -15.72
N ASP A 259 12.15 0.79 -16.08
CA ASP A 259 12.57 -0.46 -16.73
C ASP A 259 13.38 -1.39 -15.80
N LEU A 260 13.29 -1.20 -14.48
CA LEU A 260 13.88 -2.16 -13.56
C LEU A 260 12.97 -3.38 -13.38
N ASP A 261 13.56 -4.50 -12.96
CA ASP A 261 12.89 -5.81 -12.97
C ASP A 261 11.61 -5.81 -12.09
N GLY A 262 11.62 -5.10 -10.97
CA GLY A 262 10.45 -4.90 -10.10
C GLY A 262 9.42 -3.93 -10.65
N ASP A 263 9.86 -2.90 -11.37
CA ASP A 263 8.95 -1.99 -12.07
C ASP A 263 8.15 -2.79 -13.12
N LYS A 264 8.81 -3.66 -13.89
CA LYS A 264 8.20 -4.55 -14.90
C LYS A 264 7.22 -5.55 -14.34
N ASN A 265 7.49 -6.06 -13.14
CA ASN A 265 6.73 -7.14 -12.52
C ASN A 265 5.74 -6.65 -11.46
N SER A 266 5.53 -5.33 -11.35
CA SER A 266 4.55 -4.75 -10.43
C SER A 266 3.15 -5.33 -10.66
N ILE A 267 2.59 -5.95 -9.62
CA ILE A 267 1.30 -6.64 -9.64
C ILE A 267 0.69 -6.70 -8.22
N PHE A 268 -0.64 -6.70 -8.13
CA PHE A 268 -1.41 -7.12 -6.95
C PHE A 268 -2.72 -7.81 -7.35
N HIS A 269 -3.33 -8.54 -6.41
CA HIS A 269 -4.61 -9.23 -6.53
C HIS A 269 -5.71 -8.42 -5.85
N ASP A 270 -6.71 -7.98 -6.61
CA ASP A 270 -7.96 -7.42 -6.11
C ASP A 270 -8.94 -8.56 -5.81
N LEU A 271 -9.04 -8.96 -4.54
CA LEU A 271 -9.75 -10.16 -4.12
C LEU A 271 -11.27 -10.03 -4.26
N ASP A 272 -11.80 -8.83 -3.97
CA ASP A 272 -13.24 -8.59 -3.86
C ASP A 272 -13.77 -7.56 -4.87
N GLY A 273 -12.88 -6.96 -5.67
CA GLY A 273 -13.24 -5.94 -6.66
C GLY A 273 -13.31 -4.54 -6.06
N SER A 274 -12.92 -4.32 -4.80
CA SER A 274 -13.00 -3.00 -4.16
C SER A 274 -12.10 -1.95 -4.83
N VAL A 275 -11.09 -2.37 -5.60
CA VAL A 275 -10.22 -1.47 -6.37
C VAL A 275 -10.73 -1.28 -7.79
N THR A 276 -10.99 -2.37 -8.50
CA THR A 276 -11.21 -2.43 -9.96
C THR A 276 -12.67 -2.54 -10.37
N ASP A 277 -13.56 -2.80 -9.42
CA ASP A 277 -14.94 -3.26 -9.60
C ASP A 277 -15.05 -4.69 -10.17
N TYR A 278 -13.93 -5.39 -10.39
CA TYR A 278 -13.87 -6.78 -10.89
C TYR A 278 -13.31 -7.71 -9.81
N LYS A 279 -14.19 -8.56 -9.26
CA LYS A 279 -13.82 -9.49 -8.19
C LYS A 279 -12.80 -10.53 -8.67
N ASP A 280 -11.81 -10.83 -7.84
CA ASP A 280 -10.84 -11.89 -8.08
C ASP A 280 -10.04 -11.68 -9.39
N THR A 281 -9.54 -10.46 -9.56
CA THR A 281 -8.72 -10.05 -10.70
C THR A 281 -7.36 -9.50 -10.26
N TYR A 282 -6.39 -9.59 -11.14
CA TYR A 282 -5.04 -9.07 -10.91
C TYR A 282 -4.87 -7.77 -11.66
N VAL A 283 -4.19 -6.82 -11.03
CA VAL A 283 -3.82 -5.54 -11.62
C VAL A 283 -2.31 -5.50 -11.72
N GLY A 284 -1.80 -5.30 -12.94
CA GLY A 284 -0.37 -5.21 -13.21
C GLY A 284 -0.04 -4.10 -14.19
N ARG A 285 1.25 -3.97 -14.54
CA ARG A 285 1.70 -2.97 -15.52
C ARG A 285 1.16 -3.27 -16.93
N MET A 286 0.71 -2.23 -17.63
CA MET A 286 0.00 -2.36 -18.91
C MET A 286 0.82 -2.95 -20.07
N ASP A 287 2.14 -2.84 -20.02
CA ASP A 287 3.09 -3.38 -21.01
C ASP A 287 3.71 -4.71 -20.57
N ASN A 288 3.29 -5.29 -19.45
CA ASN A 288 3.70 -6.63 -19.05
C ASN A 288 2.83 -7.67 -19.77
N TYR A 289 3.32 -8.20 -20.89
CA TYR A 289 2.61 -9.22 -21.68
C TYR A 289 2.73 -10.64 -21.11
N LEU A 290 3.56 -10.86 -20.09
CA LEU A 290 3.64 -12.17 -19.42
C LEU A 290 2.36 -12.47 -18.64
N ILE A 291 1.62 -11.43 -18.23
CA ILE A 291 0.42 -11.53 -17.38
C ILE A 291 -0.90 -11.26 -18.11
N GLN A 292 -0.87 -10.88 -19.40
CA GLN A 292 -2.06 -10.44 -20.14
C GLN A 292 -2.77 -11.57 -20.90
N HIS A 293 -4.02 -11.31 -21.28
CA HIS A 293 -4.80 -12.12 -22.20
C HIS A 293 -5.77 -11.20 -22.97
N PRO A 294 -6.37 -11.62 -24.10
CA PRO A 294 -7.15 -10.73 -24.99
C PRO A 294 -8.41 -10.08 -24.39
N LYS A 295 -8.79 -10.46 -23.17
CA LYS A 295 -9.98 -9.94 -22.48
C LYS A 295 -9.62 -9.07 -21.28
N CYS A 296 -8.33 -8.82 -21.05
CA CYS A 296 -7.92 -7.86 -20.02
C CYS A 296 -8.43 -6.45 -20.34
N ILE A 297 -8.57 -5.64 -19.30
CA ILE A 297 -9.10 -4.29 -19.37
C ILE A 297 -7.98 -3.29 -19.08
N ASN A 298 -7.68 -2.43 -20.05
CA ASN A 298 -6.66 -1.41 -19.91
C ASN A 298 -7.19 -0.20 -19.14
N ILE A 299 -6.45 0.23 -18.11
CA ILE A 299 -6.72 1.43 -17.33
C ILE A 299 -5.53 2.39 -17.54
N THR A 300 -5.58 3.15 -18.62
CA THR A 300 -4.46 4.01 -19.11
C THR A 300 -4.03 5.07 -18.10
N GLN A 301 -4.99 5.61 -17.35
CA GLN A 301 -4.74 6.56 -16.26
C GLN A 301 -3.86 5.96 -15.14
N TRP A 302 -3.89 4.64 -14.93
CA TRP A 302 -3.04 3.95 -13.94
C TRP A 302 -1.72 3.46 -14.52
N SER A 303 -1.53 3.54 -15.85
CA SER A 303 -0.52 2.75 -16.58
C SER A 303 -0.65 1.24 -16.30
N GLY A 304 -1.87 0.76 -16.03
CA GLY A 304 -2.13 -0.60 -15.55
C GLY A 304 -3.17 -1.35 -16.37
N VAL A 305 -3.17 -2.67 -16.23
CA VAL A 305 -4.11 -3.59 -16.87
C VAL A 305 -4.75 -4.49 -15.82
N VAL A 306 -6.05 -4.77 -15.97
CA VAL A 306 -6.82 -5.67 -15.11
C VAL A 306 -7.08 -6.96 -15.86
N CYS A 307 -6.66 -8.09 -15.29
CA CYS A 307 -6.75 -9.40 -15.92
C CYS A 307 -7.28 -10.45 -14.94
N SER A 308 -8.06 -11.40 -15.47
CA SER A 308 -8.41 -12.63 -14.76
C SER A 308 -7.36 -13.69 -15.03
N GLY A 309 -6.98 -14.47 -14.02
CA GLY A 309 -6.03 -15.55 -14.22
C GLY A 309 -5.54 -16.16 -12.93
N ALA A 310 -4.56 -17.03 -13.07
CA ALA A 310 -3.74 -17.53 -11.97
C ALA A 310 -2.28 -17.25 -12.31
N TYR A 311 -1.53 -16.78 -11.32
CA TYR A 311 -0.18 -16.25 -11.53
C TYR A 311 0.77 -16.79 -10.47
N ALA A 312 2.02 -17.00 -10.88
CA ALA A 312 3.11 -17.44 -10.01
C ALA A 312 4.41 -16.70 -10.38
N GLN A 313 5.47 -16.93 -9.61
CA GLN A 313 6.80 -16.42 -9.92
C GLN A 313 7.67 -17.57 -10.44
N ALA A 314 8.09 -17.48 -11.70
CA ALA A 314 9.14 -18.37 -12.19
C ALA A 314 10.48 -17.76 -11.78
N SER A 315 11.17 -18.35 -10.81
CA SER A 315 12.46 -17.83 -10.35
C SER A 315 13.60 -18.59 -11.01
N THR A 316 14.27 -17.94 -11.95
CA THR A 316 15.49 -18.48 -12.57
C THR A 316 16.68 -17.98 -11.76
N LEU A 317 17.34 -18.90 -11.06
CA LEU A 317 18.62 -18.66 -10.39
C LEU A 317 19.74 -19.17 -11.30
N VAL A 318 20.67 -18.28 -11.65
CA VAL A 318 21.74 -18.53 -12.61
C VAL A 318 23.09 -18.39 -11.92
N TYR A 319 23.90 -19.45 -11.96
CA TYR A 319 25.27 -19.41 -11.43
C TYR A 319 26.24 -18.98 -12.53
N VAL A 320 26.89 -17.81 -12.38
CA VAL A 320 27.87 -17.29 -13.36
C VAL A 320 29.24 -17.17 -12.71
N GLN A 321 30.13 -18.13 -12.96
CA GLN A 321 31.50 -18.07 -12.45
C GLN A 321 32.42 -17.43 -13.50
N THR A 322 32.55 -16.09 -13.49
CA THR A 322 33.62 -15.40 -14.21
C THR A 322 34.04 -14.10 -13.49
N TRP A 323 35.34 -13.78 -13.51
CA TRP A 323 35.81 -12.42 -13.27
C TRP A 323 35.46 -11.58 -14.52
N ASN A 324 34.87 -10.38 -14.33
CA ASN A 324 34.40 -9.44 -15.38
C ASN A 324 33.14 -9.79 -16.20
N GLY A 325 32.28 -10.72 -15.77
CA GLY A 325 31.05 -11.14 -16.50
C GLY A 325 29.71 -10.50 -16.05
N GLN A 326 29.71 -9.32 -15.42
CA GLN A 326 28.61 -8.78 -14.59
C GLN A 326 27.29 -8.37 -15.29
N ASN A 327 27.05 -8.64 -16.58
CA ASN A 327 25.93 -8.03 -17.35
C ASN A 327 25.07 -9.00 -18.20
N LEU A 328 24.89 -10.25 -17.75
CA LEU A 328 23.99 -11.17 -18.46
C LEU A 328 22.52 -10.76 -18.22
N SER A 329 21.81 -10.38 -19.29
CA SER A 329 20.37 -10.10 -19.25
C SER A 329 19.59 -11.29 -19.80
N MET A 330 18.46 -11.59 -19.15
CA MET A 330 17.56 -12.66 -19.55
C MET A 330 16.33 -12.07 -20.25
N THR A 331 16.02 -12.56 -21.44
CA THR A 331 14.78 -12.24 -22.15
C THR A 331 13.82 -13.40 -21.99
N ILE A 332 12.67 -13.16 -21.35
CA ILE A 332 11.56 -14.10 -21.29
C ILE A 332 10.45 -13.65 -22.23
N VAL A 333 9.88 -14.60 -22.96
CA VAL A 333 8.89 -14.34 -23.98
C VAL A 333 7.75 -15.32 -23.81
N ARG A 334 6.52 -14.83 -23.85
CA ARG A 334 5.32 -15.67 -23.82
C ARG A 334 5.01 -16.10 -25.26
N ASP A 335 4.77 -17.39 -25.47
CA ASP A 335 4.59 -17.97 -26.81
C ASP A 335 3.40 -17.33 -27.57
N GLU A 336 2.45 -16.75 -26.83
CA GLU A 336 1.28 -16.03 -27.36
C GLU A 336 1.57 -14.58 -27.78
N TYR A 337 2.66 -13.99 -27.29
CA TYR A 337 3.01 -12.57 -27.47
C TYR A 337 4.49 -12.36 -27.82
N PRO A 338 5.02 -13.00 -28.87
CA PRO A 338 6.45 -12.93 -29.20
C PRO A 338 6.97 -11.54 -29.55
N ALA A 339 6.09 -10.65 -30.02
CA ALA A 339 6.41 -9.27 -30.34
C ALA A 339 6.64 -8.38 -29.10
N ASN A 340 6.26 -8.86 -27.90
CA ASN A 340 6.39 -8.10 -26.65
C ASN A 340 7.20 -8.90 -25.61
N PRO A 341 8.51 -9.12 -25.87
CA PRO A 341 9.38 -9.81 -24.93
C PRO A 341 9.63 -8.95 -23.68
N MET A 342 9.90 -9.59 -22.54
CA MET A 342 10.37 -8.91 -21.33
C MET A 342 11.85 -9.20 -21.12
N VAL A 343 12.67 -8.16 -21.08
CA VAL A 343 14.09 -8.25 -20.74
C VAL A 343 14.26 -7.99 -19.24
N LEU A 344 15.03 -8.82 -18.54
CA LEU A 344 15.34 -8.70 -17.12
C LEU A 344 16.85 -8.58 -16.93
N ARG A 345 17.27 -7.58 -16.16
CA ARG A 345 18.69 -7.26 -15.93
C ARG A 345 19.29 -8.09 -14.80
N GLY A 346 18.46 -8.67 -13.95
CA GLY A 346 18.87 -9.43 -12.77
C GLY A 346 18.97 -8.53 -11.54
N ILE A 347 18.56 -9.08 -10.40
CA ILE A 347 18.46 -8.35 -9.12
C ILE A 347 19.85 -8.03 -8.53
N ASN A 348 20.84 -8.88 -8.80
CA ASN A 348 22.16 -8.86 -8.15
C ASN A 348 23.30 -8.60 -9.15
N GLN A 349 23.27 -7.48 -9.87
CA GLN A 349 24.26 -7.15 -10.92
C GLN A 349 25.74 -7.19 -10.48
N ARG A 350 26.02 -7.07 -9.17
CA ARG A 350 27.38 -7.12 -8.60
C ARG A 350 27.75 -8.45 -7.94
N ALA A 351 26.84 -9.42 -7.88
CA ALA A 351 27.09 -10.70 -7.22
C ALA A 351 27.63 -11.77 -8.19
N VAL A 352 28.17 -12.85 -7.62
CA VAL A 352 28.69 -14.03 -8.32
C VAL A 352 27.57 -14.83 -9.04
N PHE A 353 26.30 -14.50 -8.79
CA PHE A 353 25.17 -15.15 -9.44
C PHE A 353 24.08 -14.13 -9.76
N GLN A 354 23.33 -14.38 -10.84
CA GLN A 354 22.17 -13.58 -11.22
C GLN A 354 20.87 -14.29 -10.85
N GLN A 355 19.87 -13.48 -10.52
CA GLN A 355 18.52 -13.96 -10.22
C GLN A 355 17.52 -13.14 -11.02
N TYR A 356 16.60 -13.84 -11.69
CA TYR A 356 15.49 -13.24 -12.42
C TYR A 356 14.18 -13.85 -11.92
N GLN A 357 13.18 -13.01 -11.62
CA GLN A 357 11.92 -13.45 -11.03
C GLN A 357 10.71 -12.81 -11.74
N PRO A 358 10.48 -13.15 -13.02
CA PRO A 358 9.26 -12.74 -13.70
C PRO A 358 8.01 -13.30 -13.02
N VAL A 359 6.98 -12.47 -12.95
CA VAL A 359 5.61 -12.91 -12.70
C VAL A 359 5.03 -13.44 -14.00
N VAL A 360 4.54 -14.67 -13.98
CA VAL A 360 4.02 -15.38 -15.15
C VAL A 360 2.59 -15.83 -14.93
N MET A 361 1.80 -15.83 -16.01
CA MET A 361 0.50 -16.48 -16.04
C MET A 361 0.67 -18.00 -16.13
N LEU A 362 -0.01 -18.72 -15.25
CA LEU A 362 0.04 -20.18 -15.22
C LEU A 362 -0.64 -20.80 -16.45
N GLN A 363 -0.27 -22.05 -16.75
CA GLN A 363 -0.79 -22.85 -17.85
C GLN A 363 -0.50 -22.26 -19.25
N LYS A 364 0.66 -21.59 -19.37
CA LYS A 364 1.15 -20.96 -20.59
C LYS A 364 2.54 -21.48 -20.95
N GLY A 365 2.91 -21.28 -22.22
CA GLY A 365 4.24 -21.55 -22.75
C GLY A 365 5.10 -20.28 -22.78
N TYR A 366 6.37 -20.44 -22.41
CA TYR A 366 7.36 -19.38 -22.39
C TYR A 366 8.66 -19.87 -23.01
N THR A 367 9.42 -18.97 -23.62
CA THR A 367 10.82 -19.20 -23.97
C THR A 367 11.75 -18.22 -23.28
N ILE A 368 12.97 -18.66 -22.99
CA ILE A 368 14.00 -17.91 -22.29
C ILE A 368 15.24 -17.83 -23.18
N HIS A 369 15.76 -16.62 -23.31
CA HIS A 369 16.93 -16.28 -24.10
C HIS A 369 17.86 -15.39 -23.29
N TRP A 370 19.11 -15.27 -23.74
CA TRP A 370 20.11 -14.42 -23.12
C TRP A 370 20.77 -13.53 -24.16
N ASN A 371 21.19 -12.32 -23.74
CA ASN A 371 22.02 -11.42 -24.54
C ASN A 371 23.49 -11.88 -24.66
N GLY A 372 23.84 -12.96 -23.98
CA GLY A 372 25.13 -13.65 -24.05
C GLY A 372 24.93 -15.16 -24.08
N LYS A 373 25.97 -15.92 -23.73
CA LYS A 373 25.91 -17.38 -23.66
C LYS A 373 24.92 -17.81 -22.56
N ALA A 374 24.08 -18.79 -22.85
CA ALA A 374 23.25 -19.45 -21.84
C ALA A 374 24.15 -20.04 -20.73
N PRO A 375 23.75 -19.93 -19.46
CA PRO A 375 24.56 -20.43 -18.34
C PRO A 375 24.72 -21.95 -18.37
N ASN A 376 25.93 -22.43 -18.03
CA ASN A 376 26.23 -23.86 -17.93
C ASN A 376 25.44 -24.55 -16.80
N VAL A 377 25.09 -23.79 -15.75
CA VAL A 377 24.24 -24.27 -14.65
C VAL A 377 23.08 -23.31 -14.46
N THR A 378 21.88 -23.80 -14.68
CA THR A 378 20.63 -23.03 -14.52
C THR A 378 19.72 -23.74 -13.52
N TYR A 379 19.17 -23.00 -12.56
CA TYR A 379 18.14 -23.48 -11.65
C TYR A 379 16.81 -22.79 -11.94
N LEU A 380 15.75 -23.58 -12.13
CA LEU A 380 14.38 -23.10 -12.26
C LEU A 380 13.61 -23.46 -11.00
N TYR A 381 13.28 -22.45 -10.18
CA TYR A 381 12.49 -22.62 -8.96
C TYR A 381 11.02 -22.35 -9.21
N LEU A 382 10.17 -23.21 -8.63
CA LEU A 382 8.72 -23.09 -8.69
C LEU A 382 8.22 -22.28 -7.49
N ILE A 383 8.35 -20.95 -7.56
CA ILE A 383 7.97 -20.03 -6.49
C ILE A 383 6.52 -19.58 -6.67
N ASN A 384 5.70 -19.66 -5.62
CA ASN A 384 4.27 -19.32 -5.75
C ASN A 384 3.44 -20.23 -6.67
N PHE A 385 3.97 -21.42 -7.00
CA PHE A 385 3.22 -22.50 -7.65
C PHE A 385 2.53 -23.37 -6.60
N ASN A 386 1.20 -23.47 -6.65
CA ASN A 386 0.47 -24.45 -5.87
C ASN A 386 0.53 -25.83 -6.54
N LYS A 387 0.13 -26.87 -5.82
CA LYS A 387 0.07 -28.23 -6.37
C LYS A 387 -0.68 -28.26 -7.71
N ASN A 388 -0.07 -28.91 -8.69
CA ASN A 388 -0.52 -29.03 -10.07
C ASN A 388 -0.44 -27.75 -10.93
N ASP A 389 -0.12 -26.59 -10.35
CA ASP A 389 0.18 -25.39 -11.16
C ASP A 389 1.38 -25.69 -12.05
N TRP A 390 1.29 -25.28 -13.31
CA TRP A 390 2.32 -25.59 -14.29
C TRP A 390 2.53 -24.48 -15.32
N ILE A 391 3.73 -24.46 -15.90
CA ILE A 391 4.07 -23.73 -17.14
C ILE A 391 4.97 -24.61 -18.02
N ARG A 392 4.98 -24.35 -19.33
CA ARG A 392 5.98 -24.91 -20.24
C ARG A 392 7.07 -23.88 -20.46
N VAL A 393 8.33 -24.27 -20.37
CA VAL A 393 9.48 -23.39 -20.63
C VAL A 393 10.40 -23.99 -21.68
N GLY A 394 10.81 -23.18 -22.65
CA GLY A 394 11.84 -23.47 -23.63
C GLY A 394 13.09 -22.62 -23.38
N LEU A 395 14.22 -23.23 -23.03
CA LEU A 395 15.47 -22.48 -22.79
C LEU A 395 16.36 -22.57 -24.03
N CYS A 396 16.86 -21.43 -24.48
CA CYS A 396 17.71 -21.36 -25.67
C CYS A 396 19.15 -21.80 -25.37
N TYR A 397 19.58 -22.88 -26.02
CA TYR A 397 20.95 -23.40 -25.96
C TYR A 397 21.50 -23.56 -27.37
N GLN A 398 22.81 -23.78 -27.48
CA GLN A 398 23.44 -24.03 -28.77
C GLN A 398 23.07 -25.45 -29.27
N PRO A 399 23.05 -25.69 -30.60
CA PRO A 399 22.86 -27.03 -31.15
C PRO A 399 23.88 -28.03 -30.58
N ASN A 400 23.50 -29.31 -30.49
CA ASN A 400 24.35 -30.39 -29.95
C ASN A 400 24.78 -30.20 -28.48
N THR A 401 23.96 -29.50 -27.68
CA THR A 401 24.20 -29.40 -26.23
C THR A 401 23.77 -30.69 -25.53
N ASP A 402 24.65 -31.25 -24.71
CA ASP A 402 24.32 -32.33 -23.80
C ASP A 402 23.74 -31.80 -22.48
N PHE A 403 22.64 -32.41 -22.03
CA PHE A 403 21.90 -31.99 -20.85
C PHE A 403 21.91 -33.04 -19.74
N VAL A 404 22.24 -32.60 -18.53
CA VAL A 404 21.94 -33.32 -17.30
C VAL A 404 20.91 -32.50 -16.53
N ILE A 405 19.68 -33.02 -16.45
CA ILE A 405 18.54 -32.31 -15.85
C ILE A 405 17.99 -33.13 -14.69
N VAL A 406 17.86 -32.50 -13.53
CA VAL A 406 17.36 -33.13 -12.31
C VAL A 406 16.34 -32.27 -11.61
N LEU A 407 15.30 -32.89 -11.06
CA LEU A 407 14.41 -32.29 -10.08
C LEU A 407 14.99 -32.52 -8.69
N GLU A 408 15.09 -31.44 -7.93
CA GLU A 408 15.53 -31.44 -6.54
C GLU A 408 14.50 -30.68 -5.68
N THR A 409 14.47 -30.99 -4.40
CA THR A 409 13.76 -30.16 -3.40
C THR A 409 14.79 -29.59 -2.44
N PHE A 410 14.87 -28.26 -2.39
CA PHE A 410 15.83 -27.54 -1.57
C PHE A 410 15.18 -27.04 -0.28
N GLN A 411 15.72 -27.48 0.87
CA GLN A 411 15.34 -26.99 2.18
C GLN A 411 16.27 -25.84 2.58
N ARG A 412 15.71 -24.63 2.65
CA ARG A 412 16.51 -23.43 2.87
C ARG A 412 17.05 -23.32 4.31
N ARG A 413 16.23 -23.63 5.32
CA ARG A 413 16.63 -23.50 6.73
C ARG A 413 17.88 -24.32 7.06
N SER A 414 17.90 -25.59 6.67
CA SER A 414 19.03 -26.50 6.84
C SER A 414 20.09 -26.37 5.75
N SER A 415 19.84 -25.56 4.72
CA SER A 415 20.61 -25.57 3.46
C SER A 415 20.80 -26.98 2.88
N ALA A 416 19.84 -27.88 3.15
CA ALA A 416 19.92 -29.29 2.76
C ALA A 416 19.17 -29.55 1.45
N LEU A 417 19.63 -30.56 0.73
CA LEU A 417 18.93 -31.10 -0.43
C LEU A 417 18.22 -32.38 -0.03
N SER A 418 17.01 -32.57 -0.54
CA SER A 418 16.32 -33.85 -0.47
C SER A 418 17.21 -34.95 -1.06
N SER A 419 17.27 -36.10 -0.38
CA SER A 419 17.99 -37.29 -0.87
C SER A 419 17.36 -37.88 -2.14
N LYS A 420 16.11 -37.53 -2.45
CA LYS A 420 15.39 -38.00 -3.64
C LYS A 420 15.59 -37.03 -4.80
N VAL A 421 16.53 -37.37 -5.68
CA VAL A 421 16.80 -36.65 -6.94
C VAL A 421 16.15 -37.42 -8.10
N GLU A 422 15.24 -36.79 -8.83
CA GLU A 422 14.58 -37.39 -9.99
C GLU A 422 15.25 -36.89 -11.28
N ARG A 423 15.80 -37.79 -12.10
CA ARG A 423 16.42 -37.43 -13.39
C ARG A 423 15.39 -37.30 -14.50
N TYR A 424 15.55 -36.28 -15.33
CA TYR A 424 14.75 -36.15 -16.54
C TYR A 424 15.33 -36.99 -17.69
N THR A 425 14.44 -37.47 -18.55
CA THR A 425 14.78 -38.31 -19.72
C THR A 425 14.39 -37.60 -21.03
N PRO A 426 15.16 -37.76 -22.11
CA PRO A 426 14.83 -37.12 -23.38
C PRO A 426 13.63 -37.80 -24.05
N VAL A 427 12.85 -37.02 -24.81
CA VAL A 427 11.85 -37.49 -25.77
C VAL A 427 12.12 -36.92 -27.17
N SER A 428 11.55 -37.53 -28.21
CA SER A 428 11.82 -37.16 -29.61
C SER A 428 10.98 -36.01 -30.15
N SER A 429 9.89 -35.64 -29.48
CA SER A 429 8.95 -34.64 -30.00
C SER A 429 8.25 -33.84 -28.91
N MET A 430 7.76 -32.65 -29.27
CA MET A 430 6.90 -31.83 -28.39
C MET A 430 5.61 -32.59 -28.01
N MET A 431 5.04 -33.36 -28.95
CA MET A 431 3.83 -34.15 -28.71
C MET A 431 4.04 -35.20 -27.61
N GLU A 432 5.19 -35.88 -27.58
CA GLU A 432 5.53 -36.82 -26.52
C GLU A 432 5.73 -36.12 -25.16
N LEU A 433 6.34 -34.92 -25.16
CA LEU A 433 6.51 -34.11 -23.95
C LEU A 433 5.16 -33.67 -23.37
N GLU A 434 4.19 -33.33 -24.23
CA GLU A 434 2.87 -32.83 -23.82
C GLU A 434 1.90 -33.94 -23.37
N LYS A 435 2.19 -35.22 -23.67
CA LYS A 435 1.34 -36.37 -23.32
C LYS A 435 1.11 -36.51 -21.82
N ASN A 436 2.14 -36.31 -21.00
CA ASN A 436 2.03 -36.29 -19.55
C ASN A 436 2.96 -35.25 -18.93
N ARG A 437 2.39 -34.12 -18.50
CA ARG A 437 3.14 -32.96 -17.98
C ARG A 437 3.88 -33.23 -16.67
N SER A 438 3.49 -34.26 -15.93
CA SER A 438 4.11 -34.64 -14.66
C SER A 438 5.38 -35.48 -14.85
N ASP A 439 5.54 -36.11 -16.03
CA ASP A 439 6.69 -36.93 -16.35
C ASP A 439 7.97 -36.10 -16.32
N LYS A 440 9.05 -36.68 -15.80
CA LYS A 440 10.39 -36.09 -15.85
C LYS A 440 10.97 -36.30 -17.24
N LYS A 441 10.43 -35.57 -18.20
CA LYS A 441 10.81 -35.62 -19.62
C LYS A 441 11.21 -34.24 -20.12
N PHE A 442 12.14 -34.20 -21.07
CA PHE A 442 12.52 -32.98 -21.78
C PHE A 442 12.61 -33.25 -23.27
N TYR A 443 12.33 -32.23 -24.07
CA TYR A 443 12.48 -32.27 -25.52
C TYR A 443 13.48 -31.20 -25.94
N PHE A 444 14.55 -31.59 -26.63
CA PHE A 444 15.46 -30.62 -27.23
C PHE A 444 15.20 -30.52 -28.73
N ASP A 445 14.70 -29.36 -29.16
CA ASP A 445 14.47 -29.08 -30.57
C ASP A 445 15.75 -28.53 -31.22
N ASN A 446 16.50 -29.40 -31.87
CA ASN A 446 17.71 -29.03 -32.61
C ASN A 446 17.46 -27.98 -33.71
N SER A 447 16.25 -27.91 -34.28
CA SER A 447 15.95 -26.94 -35.36
C SER A 447 15.91 -25.50 -34.86
N THR A 448 15.49 -25.29 -33.61
CA THR A 448 15.40 -23.96 -32.99
C THR A 448 16.46 -23.72 -31.92
N GLY A 449 17.06 -24.77 -31.36
CA GLY A 449 17.96 -24.72 -30.20
C GLY A 449 17.23 -24.59 -28.85
N LEU A 450 15.97 -25.00 -28.76
CA LEU A 450 15.16 -24.85 -27.54
C LEU A 450 15.06 -26.16 -26.76
N LEU A 451 15.42 -26.11 -25.48
CA LEU A 451 15.19 -27.15 -24.50
C LEU A 451 13.83 -26.93 -23.82
N PHE A 452 12.85 -27.76 -24.13
CA PHE A 452 11.52 -27.71 -23.54
C PHE A 452 11.35 -28.68 -22.37
N LEU A 453 10.70 -28.18 -21.32
CA LEU A 453 10.27 -28.94 -20.16
C LEU A 453 9.01 -28.32 -19.54
N PHE A 454 8.27 -29.12 -18.78
CA PHE A 454 7.19 -28.66 -17.92
C PHE A 454 7.72 -28.39 -16.51
N LEU A 455 7.45 -27.21 -15.98
CA LEU A 455 7.56 -26.93 -14.55
C LEU A 455 6.17 -27.19 -13.96
N GLN A 456 6.04 -28.19 -13.10
CA GLN A 456 4.79 -28.47 -12.39
C GLN A 456 5.08 -28.75 -10.92
N ALA A 457 4.40 -28.04 -10.03
CA ALA A 457 4.58 -28.23 -8.60
C ALA A 457 3.85 -29.49 -8.12
N LYS A 458 4.52 -30.29 -7.31
CA LYS A 458 4.02 -31.58 -6.79
C LYS A 458 3.33 -31.44 -5.44
N TYR A 459 3.80 -30.50 -4.63
CA TYR A 459 3.41 -30.36 -3.23
C TYR A 459 2.51 -29.15 -2.99
N ASN A 460 1.67 -29.24 -1.96
CA ASN A 460 0.86 -28.12 -1.52
C ASN A 460 1.74 -27.11 -0.78
N ARG A 461 1.36 -25.84 -0.91
CA ARG A 461 1.87 -24.75 -0.09
C ARG A 461 0.85 -24.43 0.98
N ASP A 462 1.35 -23.95 2.11
CA ASP A 462 0.53 -23.51 3.23
C ASP A 462 0.58 -21.98 3.35
N GLY A 463 -0.58 -21.35 3.50
CA GLY A 463 -0.69 -19.90 3.72
C GLY A 463 0.09 -19.04 2.72
N HIS A 464 1.03 -18.25 3.23
CA HIS A 464 1.85 -17.30 2.48
C HIS A 464 3.24 -17.82 2.12
N SER A 465 3.57 -19.08 2.46
CA SER A 465 4.87 -19.69 2.16
C SER A 465 5.17 -19.61 0.68
N TYR A 466 6.43 -19.38 0.29
CA TYR A 466 6.81 -19.27 -1.14
C TYR A 466 6.96 -20.65 -1.79
N CYS A 467 7.24 -21.66 -0.97
CA CYS A 467 7.42 -23.04 -1.34
C CYS A 467 6.54 -23.95 -0.45
N SER A 468 6.62 -25.25 -0.71
CA SER A 468 5.91 -26.25 0.08
C SER A 468 6.64 -26.54 1.39
N SER A 469 5.95 -27.18 2.34
CA SER A 469 6.57 -27.70 3.56
C SER A 469 7.66 -28.76 3.31
N GLN A 470 7.69 -29.37 2.12
CA GLN A 470 8.76 -30.28 1.70
C GLN A 470 10.04 -29.53 1.27
N GLY A 471 9.94 -28.22 1.07
CA GLY A 471 10.99 -27.35 0.53
C GLY A 471 10.62 -26.79 -0.85
N CYS A 472 11.56 -26.05 -1.43
CA CYS A 472 11.42 -25.41 -2.72
C CYS A 472 11.78 -26.38 -3.85
N GLU A 473 10.78 -26.75 -4.65
CA GLU A 473 10.98 -27.54 -5.86
C GLU A 473 11.80 -26.73 -6.87
N ARG A 474 12.91 -27.30 -7.32
CA ARG A 474 13.80 -26.68 -8.31
C ARG A 474 14.29 -27.68 -9.34
N ILE A 475 14.40 -27.25 -10.58
CA ILE A 475 15.02 -28.03 -11.65
C ILE A 475 16.41 -27.49 -11.89
N LYS A 476 17.42 -28.36 -11.78
CA LYS A 476 18.81 -28.03 -12.11
C LYS A 476 19.12 -28.57 -13.49
N ILE A 477 19.53 -27.68 -14.38
CA ILE A 477 19.99 -27.98 -15.74
C ILE A 477 21.49 -27.74 -15.77
N VAL A 478 22.26 -28.77 -16.07
CA VAL A 478 23.70 -28.70 -16.28
C VAL A 478 24.00 -29.03 -17.73
N THR A 479 24.75 -28.15 -18.40
CA THR A 479 25.21 -28.37 -19.77
C THR A 479 26.72 -28.51 -19.83
N LYS A 480 27.20 -29.36 -20.74
CA LYS A 480 28.62 -29.49 -21.08
C LYS A 480 28.89 -28.80 -22.41
N ASP A 481 28.54 -27.53 -22.50
CA ASP A 481 28.69 -26.77 -23.73
C ASP A 481 30.00 -25.96 -23.73
N SER A 482 30.88 -26.24 -24.70
CA SER A 482 32.10 -25.47 -24.97
C SER A 482 31.89 -24.32 -25.97
N ALA A 483 30.73 -24.24 -26.62
CA ALA A 483 30.41 -23.23 -27.61
C ALA A 483 30.37 -21.82 -26.99
N LYS A 484 30.82 -20.84 -27.78
CA LYS A 484 30.80 -19.41 -27.46
C LYS A 484 29.78 -18.75 -28.40
N GLY A 485 28.90 -17.92 -27.87
CA GLY A 485 27.89 -17.23 -28.68
C GLY A 485 26.70 -16.73 -27.87
N ILE A 486 25.86 -15.92 -28.51
CA ILE A 486 24.62 -15.41 -27.91
C ILE A 486 23.55 -16.51 -27.98
N SER A 487 22.93 -16.82 -26.84
CA SER A 487 21.82 -17.77 -26.75
C SER A 487 20.48 -17.08 -26.98
N ASN A 488 20.24 -16.66 -28.22
CA ASN A 488 18.97 -16.10 -28.67
C ASN A 488 18.39 -16.92 -29.83
N CYS A 489 17.25 -17.55 -29.57
CA CYS A 489 16.59 -18.47 -30.48
C CYS A 489 15.30 -17.87 -31.08
N MET A 490 14.95 -16.61 -30.75
CA MET A 490 13.63 -16.03 -31.08
C MET A 490 13.30 -16.09 -32.58
N ALA A 491 14.26 -15.76 -33.44
CA ALA A 491 14.08 -15.75 -34.90
C ALA A 491 13.73 -17.14 -35.46
N LYS A 492 14.25 -18.21 -34.86
CA LYS A 492 13.93 -19.60 -35.23
C LYS A 492 12.71 -20.13 -34.50
N ALA A 493 12.46 -19.66 -33.28
CA ALA A 493 11.40 -20.14 -32.40
C ALA A 493 10.01 -19.75 -32.91
N TYR A 494 9.79 -18.47 -33.25
CA TYR A 494 8.43 -17.97 -33.47
C TYR A 494 7.77 -18.21 -34.82
N PRO A 495 8.51 -18.59 -35.88
CA PRO A 495 7.89 -19.26 -37.02
C PRO A 495 7.25 -20.61 -36.67
N LYS A 496 7.70 -21.29 -35.59
CA LYS A 496 7.30 -22.66 -35.23
C LYS A 496 6.43 -22.76 -33.98
N TYR A 497 6.73 -21.96 -32.95
CA TYR A 497 6.15 -22.08 -31.60
C TYR A 497 5.19 -20.95 -31.24
N TYR A 498 4.89 -20.03 -32.17
CA TYR A 498 3.85 -19.04 -31.95
C TYR A 498 2.51 -19.70 -31.64
N GLN A 499 1.80 -19.18 -30.64
CA GLN A 499 0.46 -19.60 -30.28
C GLN A 499 -0.51 -18.42 -30.34
N GLY A 500 -1.76 -18.68 -30.72
CA GLY A 500 -2.81 -17.66 -30.62
C GLY A 500 -3.10 -17.34 -29.15
N PRO A 501 -3.24 -16.06 -28.75
CA PRO A 501 -3.58 -15.70 -27.37
C PRO A 501 -4.89 -16.32 -26.87
N THR A 502 -4.82 -17.08 -25.77
CA THR A 502 -5.98 -17.76 -25.17
C THR A 502 -6.37 -17.20 -23.80
N VAL A 503 -7.65 -17.32 -23.46
CA VAL A 503 -8.22 -16.89 -22.17
C VAL A 503 -8.53 -18.13 -21.33
N ILE A 504 -7.75 -18.35 -20.28
CA ILE A 504 -7.90 -19.54 -19.40
C ILE A 504 -9.02 -19.32 -18.39
N LYS A 505 -9.01 -18.16 -17.73
CA LYS A 505 -10.05 -17.71 -16.81
C LYS A 505 -10.76 -16.53 -17.47
N ARG A 506 -12.09 -16.56 -17.51
CA ARG A 506 -12.89 -15.45 -18.07
C ARG A 506 -12.88 -14.28 -17.10
N MET A 507 -12.95 -13.06 -17.65
CA MET A 507 -13.14 -11.87 -16.83
C MET A 507 -14.48 -11.97 -16.08
N PRO A 508 -14.51 -11.63 -14.79
CA PRO A 508 -15.75 -11.54 -14.04
C PRO A 508 -16.60 -10.36 -14.54
N VAL A 509 -17.88 -10.38 -14.21
CA VAL A 509 -18.78 -9.25 -14.48
C VAL A 509 -18.39 -8.07 -13.59
N LYS A 510 -18.45 -6.86 -14.15
CA LYS A 510 -18.21 -5.65 -13.38
C LYS A 510 -19.27 -5.49 -12.29
N THR A 511 -18.84 -5.32 -11.06
CA THR A 511 -19.72 -5.04 -9.92
C THR A 511 -20.22 -3.61 -10.01
N THR A 512 -21.54 -3.43 -10.00
CA THR A 512 -22.17 -2.10 -9.97
C THR A 512 -22.65 -1.71 -8.57
N VAL A 513 -22.74 -2.69 -7.65
CA VAL A 513 -23.18 -2.48 -6.28
C VAL A 513 -22.03 -1.91 -5.45
N PRO A 514 -22.22 -0.74 -4.80
CA PRO A 514 -21.22 -0.19 -3.90
C PRO A 514 -20.95 -1.14 -2.73
N CYS A 515 -19.67 -1.34 -2.40
CA CYS A 515 -19.27 -2.17 -1.28
C CYS A 515 -19.57 -1.47 0.06
N THR A 516 -20.63 -1.90 0.74
CA THR A 516 -21.08 -1.30 2.03
C THR A 516 -20.17 -1.64 3.21
N LYS A 517 -19.43 -2.75 3.14
CA LYS A 517 -18.48 -3.20 4.17
C LYS A 517 -17.04 -2.73 3.91
N CYS A 518 -16.81 -1.94 2.86
CA CYS A 518 -15.48 -1.46 2.51
C CYS A 518 -15.11 -0.21 3.30
N GLY A 519 -13.81 -0.08 3.57
CA GLY A 519 -13.23 1.01 4.33
C GLY A 519 -13.03 0.69 5.79
N THR A 520 -12.28 1.56 6.47
CA THR A 520 -12.11 1.45 7.92
C THR A 520 -13.40 1.81 8.63
N THR A 521 -13.67 1.11 9.73
CA THR A 521 -14.77 1.41 10.64
C THR A 521 -14.59 2.75 11.37
N GLN A 522 -13.34 3.21 11.52
CA GLN A 522 -13.01 4.46 12.22
C GLN A 522 -12.84 5.61 11.23
N MET A 523 -13.58 6.70 11.46
CA MET A 523 -13.46 7.90 10.62
C MET A 523 -12.31 8.82 11.04
N VAL A 524 -11.82 8.69 12.27
CA VAL A 524 -10.82 9.59 12.86
C VAL A 524 -9.80 8.80 13.66
N PHE A 525 -8.54 9.20 13.52
CA PHE A 525 -7.43 8.69 14.31
C PHE A 525 -6.85 9.85 15.13
N THR A 526 -7.04 9.81 16.45
CA THR A 526 -6.61 10.86 17.39
C THR A 526 -5.80 10.26 18.53
N SER A 527 -5.12 11.11 19.29
CA SER A 527 -4.43 10.68 20.52
C SER A 527 -5.39 10.27 21.63
N ASP A 528 -6.68 10.52 21.47
CA ASP A 528 -7.73 10.13 22.41
C ASP A 528 -8.65 9.07 21.77
N PRO A 529 -8.14 7.85 21.48
CA PRO A 529 -8.89 6.83 20.73
C PRO A 529 -10.12 6.29 21.47
N HIS A 530 -10.27 6.63 22.75
CA HIS A 530 -11.39 6.25 23.60
C HIS A 530 -12.58 7.22 23.48
N LYS A 531 -12.40 8.37 22.80
CA LYS A 531 -13.46 9.35 22.56
C LYS A 531 -14.24 9.01 21.30
N ASN A 532 -15.55 9.19 21.38
CA ASN A 532 -16.44 9.10 20.23
C ASN A 532 -16.50 10.47 19.53
N TYR A 533 -16.54 10.47 18.20
CA TYR A 533 -16.58 11.70 17.41
C TYR A 533 -17.80 11.71 16.50
N LEU A 534 -18.46 12.86 16.44
CA LEU A 534 -19.55 13.19 15.53
C LEU A 534 -18.98 13.85 14.27
N LEU A 535 -19.23 13.28 13.09
CA LEU A 535 -18.91 13.94 11.83
C LEU A 535 -19.97 14.99 11.52
N VAL A 536 -19.53 16.23 11.37
CA VAL A 536 -20.35 17.36 10.94
C VAL A 536 -19.80 17.95 9.65
N GLN A 537 -20.68 18.18 8.68
CA GLN A 537 -20.36 18.91 7.46
C GLN A 537 -21.33 20.08 7.28
N ILE A 538 -20.80 21.25 6.93
CA ILE A 538 -21.60 22.45 6.67
C ILE A 538 -21.19 23.00 5.32
N ASN A 539 -22.14 23.14 4.41
CA ASN A 539 -21.97 23.83 3.14
C ASN A 539 -22.90 25.04 3.08
N SER A 540 -22.32 26.23 3.01
CA SER A 540 -23.06 27.50 2.87
C SER A 540 -22.92 27.98 1.43
N ALA A 541 -24.03 28.21 0.74
CA ALA A 541 -24.02 28.70 -0.64
C ALA A 541 -24.57 30.14 -0.70
N GLY A 542 -23.80 31.04 -1.32
CA GLY A 542 -24.23 32.39 -1.65
C GLY A 542 -24.97 32.43 -2.99
N LYS A 543 -25.40 33.63 -3.39
CA LYS A 543 -26.14 33.83 -4.66
C LYS A 543 -25.38 33.31 -5.88
N LYS A 544 -24.05 33.49 -5.92
CA LYS A 544 -23.20 33.05 -7.04
C LYS A 544 -23.15 31.52 -7.15
N GLU A 545 -22.98 30.84 -6.03
CA GLU A 545 -22.86 29.38 -5.97
C GLU A 545 -24.19 28.68 -6.22
N LEU A 546 -25.30 29.28 -5.78
CA LEU A 546 -26.66 28.80 -6.05
C LEU A 546 -26.98 28.84 -7.56
N SER A 547 -26.57 29.89 -8.27
CA SER A 547 -26.70 29.97 -9.74
C SER A 547 -25.90 28.89 -10.48
N GLY A 548 -24.85 28.35 -9.85
CA GLY A 548 -24.05 27.23 -10.36
C GLY A 548 -24.53 25.84 -9.91
N GLY A 549 -25.69 25.74 -9.26
CA GLY A 549 -26.28 24.47 -8.83
C GLY A 549 -25.71 23.87 -7.54
N GLN A 550 -24.90 24.62 -6.76
CA GLN A 550 -24.41 24.13 -5.47
C GLN A 550 -25.52 24.14 -4.40
N GLN A 551 -25.62 23.06 -3.63
CA GLN A 551 -26.60 22.91 -2.56
C GLN A 551 -26.03 23.38 -1.21
N ALA A 552 -26.78 24.21 -0.49
CA ALA A 552 -26.49 24.50 0.92
C ALA A 552 -27.11 23.41 1.82
N PHE A 553 -26.36 22.93 2.81
CA PHE A 553 -26.81 21.91 3.75
C PHE A 553 -25.98 21.88 5.04
N ILE A 554 -26.55 21.28 6.08
CA ILE A 554 -25.83 20.81 7.27
C ILE A 554 -25.99 19.28 7.30
N SER A 555 -24.92 18.53 7.55
CA SER A 555 -24.97 17.07 7.69
C SER A 555 -24.38 16.64 9.03
N VAL A 556 -25.03 15.67 9.68
CA VAL A 556 -24.65 15.07 10.96
C VAL A 556 -24.64 13.56 10.79
N ASN A 557 -23.46 12.92 10.89
CA ASN A 557 -23.28 11.47 10.63
C ASN A 557 -24.05 10.99 9.38
N ASP A 558 -23.78 11.63 8.24
CA ASP A 558 -24.40 11.36 6.93
C ASP A 558 -25.91 11.69 6.81
N THR A 559 -26.56 12.16 7.87
CA THR A 559 -27.94 12.68 7.80
C THR A 559 -27.92 14.13 7.34
N MET A 560 -28.41 14.38 6.12
CA MET A 560 -28.40 15.71 5.50
C MET A 560 -29.67 16.52 5.82
N PHE A 561 -29.47 17.77 6.24
CA PHE A 561 -30.50 18.79 6.45
C PHE A 561 -30.32 19.88 5.39
N SER A 562 -31.17 19.85 4.37
CA SER A 562 -31.15 20.80 3.27
C SER A 562 -32.00 22.03 3.58
N PHE A 563 -31.62 23.16 3.03
CA PHE A 563 -32.41 24.38 3.10
C PHE A 563 -33.61 24.27 2.15
N LYS A 564 -34.82 24.56 2.64
CA LYS A 564 -36.02 24.66 1.79
C LYS A 564 -36.10 26.03 1.09
N ASP A 565 -35.69 27.09 1.79
CA ASP A 565 -35.68 28.48 1.32
C ASP A 565 -34.38 29.22 1.72
N ASN A 566 -34.23 30.46 1.25
CA ASN A 566 -33.17 31.37 1.71
C ASN A 566 -33.37 31.74 3.18
N GLY A 567 -32.30 31.73 3.97
CA GLY A 567 -32.39 31.98 5.41
C GLY A 567 -31.26 31.37 6.23
N ILE A 568 -31.51 31.21 7.54
CA ILE A 568 -30.59 30.62 8.52
C ILE A 568 -31.13 29.27 8.96
N LEU A 569 -30.39 28.19 8.71
CA LEU A 569 -30.70 26.84 9.19
C LEU A 569 -29.89 26.55 10.44
N ILE A 570 -30.57 26.02 11.45
CA ILE A 570 -29.96 25.61 12.72
C ILE A 570 -30.28 24.14 12.95
N VAL A 571 -29.27 23.34 13.25
CA VAL A 571 -29.40 21.93 13.66
C VAL A 571 -28.84 21.80 15.07
N VAL A 572 -29.64 21.25 15.98
CA VAL A 572 -29.28 21.05 17.38
C VAL A 572 -29.06 19.57 17.62
N VAL A 573 -27.91 19.21 18.20
CA VAL A 573 -27.50 17.83 18.46
C VAL A 573 -27.22 17.65 19.94
N ASP A 574 -27.72 16.58 20.53
CA ASP A 574 -27.40 16.20 21.91
C ASP A 574 -25.91 15.82 22.00
N ALA A 575 -25.14 16.49 22.87
CA ALA A 575 -23.70 16.26 22.97
C ALA A 575 -23.32 14.94 23.67
N CYS A 576 -24.26 14.31 24.37
CA CYS A 576 -24.08 13.06 25.10
C CYS A 576 -24.48 11.83 24.28
N VAL A 577 -25.46 11.94 23.40
CA VAL A 577 -25.93 10.81 22.57
C VAL A 577 -25.48 10.97 21.12
N GLY A 578 -25.28 12.21 20.65
CA GLY A 578 -24.97 12.51 19.25
C GLY A 578 -26.21 12.48 18.34
N THR A 579 -27.42 12.38 18.91
CA THR A 579 -28.69 12.41 18.17
C THR A 579 -29.13 13.83 17.88
N VAL A 580 -29.66 14.06 16.68
CA VAL A 580 -30.25 15.35 16.33
C VAL A 580 -31.55 15.54 17.12
N LEU A 581 -31.61 16.58 17.94
CA LEU A 581 -32.77 16.95 18.75
C LEU A 581 -33.82 17.71 17.93
N GLY A 582 -33.37 18.47 16.94
CA GLY A 582 -34.24 19.24 16.06
C GLY A 582 -33.46 20.06 15.05
N ASN A 583 -34.17 20.56 14.04
CA ASN A 583 -33.66 21.55 13.10
C ASN A 583 -34.72 22.60 12.82
N GLU A 584 -34.31 23.85 12.63
CA GLU A 584 -35.20 24.96 12.36
C GLU A 584 -34.62 25.89 11.29
N LEU A 585 -35.43 26.22 10.29
CA LEU A 585 -35.09 27.15 9.22
C LEU A 585 -35.81 28.48 9.45
N PHE A 586 -35.04 29.54 9.63
CA PHE A 586 -35.54 30.90 9.76
C PHE A 586 -35.39 31.64 8.42
N SER A 587 -36.50 31.90 7.75
CA SER A 587 -36.58 32.62 6.48
C SER A 587 -37.43 33.90 6.59
N GLY A 588 -37.22 34.86 5.67
CA GLY A 588 -37.99 36.10 5.62
C GLY A 588 -38.02 36.87 6.94
N VAL A 589 -39.22 37.22 7.41
CA VAL A 589 -39.40 37.97 8.67
C VAL A 589 -38.96 37.20 9.92
N ASN A 590 -38.93 35.87 9.86
CA ASN A 590 -38.59 35.03 11.02
C ASN A 590 -37.10 35.08 11.37
N ILE A 591 -36.24 35.55 10.46
CA ILE A 591 -34.80 35.73 10.72
C ILE A 591 -34.56 36.59 11.98
N LYS A 592 -35.41 37.60 12.24
CA LYS A 592 -35.31 38.46 13.43
C LYS A 592 -35.45 37.70 14.77
N ARG A 593 -36.07 36.52 14.76
CA ARG A 593 -36.32 35.69 15.95
C ARG A 593 -35.15 34.77 16.31
N VAL A 594 -34.19 34.58 15.40
CA VAL A 594 -33.05 33.65 15.56
C VAL A 594 -32.28 33.92 16.85
N GLY A 595 -31.99 35.19 17.18
CA GLY A 595 -31.25 35.54 18.38
C GLY A 595 -31.93 35.05 19.67
N GLY A 596 -33.25 35.19 19.76
CA GLY A 596 -34.04 34.70 20.91
C GLY A 596 -34.08 33.17 20.99
N TYR A 597 -34.17 32.49 19.84
CA TYR A 597 -34.10 31.03 19.79
C TYR A 597 -32.75 30.51 20.28
N LEU A 598 -31.64 31.10 19.83
CA LEU A 598 -30.29 30.70 20.25
C LEU A 598 -30.05 30.90 21.76
N THR A 599 -30.64 31.93 22.37
CA THR A 599 -30.43 32.23 23.79
C THR A 599 -31.33 31.44 24.73
N SER A 600 -32.54 31.06 24.32
CA SER A 600 -33.56 30.47 25.19
C SER A 600 -34.18 29.16 24.70
N GLY A 601 -34.23 28.93 23.38
CA GLY A 601 -34.89 27.78 22.77
C GLY A 601 -34.05 26.51 22.69
N ILE A 602 -32.74 26.60 22.94
CA ILE A 602 -31.82 25.46 22.82
C ILE A 602 -31.59 24.80 24.20
N PRO A 603 -31.83 23.48 24.33
CA PRO A 603 -31.56 22.74 25.56
C PRO A 603 -30.09 22.82 25.99
N GLN A 604 -29.84 22.76 27.29
CA GLN A 604 -28.48 22.61 27.83
C GLN A 604 -27.83 21.32 27.32
N ARG A 605 -26.50 21.33 27.18
CA ARG A 605 -25.67 20.21 26.70
C ARG A 605 -25.86 19.89 25.22
N SER A 606 -26.10 20.92 24.42
CA SER A 606 -26.34 20.78 22.97
C SER A 606 -25.21 21.34 22.14
N ILE A 607 -24.82 20.61 21.09
CA ILE A 607 -24.03 21.12 19.98
C ILE A 607 -24.99 21.87 19.04
N VAL A 608 -24.61 23.09 18.67
CA VAL A 608 -25.41 23.95 17.79
C VAL A 608 -24.67 24.15 16.49
N LEU A 609 -25.27 23.71 15.39
CA LEU A 609 -24.76 23.89 14.04
C LEU A 609 -25.63 24.91 13.33
N LEU A 610 -25.03 25.95 12.78
CA LEU A 610 -25.75 27.01 12.08
C LEU A 610 -25.10 27.24 10.71
N SER A 611 -25.93 27.48 9.70
CA SER A 611 -25.49 27.85 8.36
C SER A 611 -26.50 28.78 7.68
N THR A 612 -26.04 29.56 6.70
CA THR A 612 -26.89 30.41 5.86
C THR A 612 -27.04 29.88 4.44
N ARG A 613 -28.12 30.27 3.76
CA ARG A 613 -28.29 30.13 2.31
C ARG A 613 -28.80 31.42 1.68
N GLY A 614 -28.13 31.86 0.61
CA GLY A 614 -28.49 33.06 -0.14
C GLY A 614 -28.12 34.36 0.57
N ASP A 615 -28.70 35.48 0.11
CA ASP A 615 -28.46 36.79 0.69
C ASP A 615 -29.36 36.97 1.93
N VAL A 616 -28.77 36.81 3.12
CA VAL A 616 -29.48 36.87 4.40
C VAL A 616 -29.08 38.14 5.15
N ALA A 617 -30.07 39.00 5.46
CA ALA A 617 -29.87 40.14 6.33
C ALA A 617 -29.65 39.65 7.78
N ILE A 618 -28.39 39.62 8.20
CA ILE A 618 -28.00 39.14 9.54
C ILE A 618 -28.53 40.11 10.60
N PRO A 619 -29.35 39.65 11.57
CA PRO A 619 -29.92 40.54 12.57
C PRO A 619 -28.88 40.93 13.63
N ASN A 620 -28.94 42.17 14.12
CA ASN A 620 -27.94 42.75 15.03
C ASN A 620 -27.79 41.95 16.34
N ASN A 621 -28.87 41.33 16.83
CA ASN A 621 -28.86 40.52 18.04
C ASN A 621 -28.19 39.14 17.87
N LEU A 622 -27.90 38.71 16.62
CA LEU A 622 -27.25 37.42 16.38
C LEU A 622 -25.84 37.38 16.97
N SER A 623 -25.07 38.46 16.81
CA SER A 623 -23.70 38.54 17.33
C SER A 623 -23.65 38.34 18.84
N GLU A 624 -24.57 38.94 19.58
CA GLU A 624 -24.69 38.75 21.04
C GLU A 624 -25.17 37.35 21.39
N ALA A 625 -26.16 36.82 20.66
CA ALA A 625 -26.68 35.48 20.90
C ALA A 625 -25.60 34.39 20.75
N LEU A 626 -24.67 34.55 19.81
CA LEU A 626 -23.54 33.63 19.62
C LEU A 626 -22.59 33.56 20.84
N MET A 627 -22.53 34.60 21.67
CA MET A 627 -21.74 34.56 22.91
C MET A 627 -22.28 33.54 23.90
N SER A 628 -23.61 33.39 23.96
CA SER A 628 -24.26 32.37 24.79
C SER A 628 -23.96 30.94 24.34
N LEU A 629 -23.37 30.78 23.15
CA LEU A 629 -22.95 29.51 22.55
C LEU A 629 -21.42 29.37 22.46
N GLY A 630 -20.70 30.30 23.10
CA GLY A 630 -19.28 30.18 23.39
C GLY A 630 -18.33 31.02 22.54
N THR A 631 -18.82 31.96 21.71
CA THR A 631 -17.90 32.99 21.16
C THR A 631 -17.34 33.87 22.29
N ALA A 632 -16.09 34.31 22.15
CA ALA A 632 -15.42 35.09 23.20
C ALA A 632 -15.94 36.53 23.32
N LYS A 633 -16.31 37.14 22.20
CA LYS A 633 -16.87 38.49 22.08
C LYS A 633 -17.89 38.52 20.94
N PRO A 634 -18.77 39.54 20.86
CA PRO A 634 -19.68 39.68 19.74
C PRO A 634 -18.88 39.72 18.43
N PRO A 635 -19.08 38.75 17.51
CA PRO A 635 -18.39 38.77 16.23
C PRO A 635 -18.99 39.86 15.33
N TYR A 636 -18.15 40.48 14.51
CA TYR A 636 -18.63 41.29 13.41
C TYR A 636 -19.21 40.36 12.35
N LEU A 637 -20.50 40.53 12.03
CA LEU A 637 -21.21 39.76 11.01
C LEU A 637 -21.60 40.71 9.89
N GLN A 638 -21.05 40.48 8.70
CA GLN A 638 -21.39 41.29 7.53
C GLN A 638 -22.81 40.96 7.06
N SER A 639 -23.63 41.98 6.83
CA SER A 639 -24.96 41.80 6.24
C SER A 639 -24.86 41.17 4.85
N ASN A 640 -25.74 40.22 4.54
CA ASN A 640 -25.76 39.41 3.32
C ASN A 640 -24.50 38.55 3.10
N GLY A 641 -23.61 38.45 4.08
CA GLY A 641 -22.48 37.51 4.08
C GLY A 641 -22.91 36.09 4.42
N SER A 642 -22.16 35.10 3.92
CA SER A 642 -22.34 33.71 4.33
C SER A 642 -21.82 33.48 5.75
N LEU A 643 -22.53 32.67 6.51
CA LEU A 643 -22.23 32.32 7.89
C LEU A 643 -22.29 30.81 8.09
N ALA A 644 -21.32 30.26 8.81
CA ALA A 644 -21.42 28.94 9.40
C ALA A 644 -20.82 28.96 10.80
N PHE A 645 -21.50 28.32 11.76
CA PHE A 645 -21.10 28.33 13.16
C PHE A 645 -21.27 26.95 13.76
N LEU A 646 -20.24 26.53 14.51
CA LEU A 646 -20.29 25.38 15.40
C LEU A 646 -20.16 25.92 16.82
N GLY A 647 -21.24 25.86 17.57
CA GLY A 647 -21.36 26.34 18.94
C GLY A 647 -21.73 25.24 19.92
N PHE A 648 -21.67 25.58 21.20
CA PHE A 648 -22.09 24.68 22.27
C PHE A 648 -22.90 25.43 23.32
N ARG A 649 -24.07 24.89 23.67
CA ARG A 649 -24.91 25.38 24.75
C ARG A 649 -24.61 24.58 26.02
N GLY A 650 -23.92 25.18 26.98
CA GLY A 650 -23.57 24.54 28.25
C GLY A 650 -22.69 25.42 29.13
N ASN A 651 -22.30 24.88 30.28
CA ASN A 651 -21.44 25.57 31.26
C ASN A 651 -19.95 25.51 30.91
N PHE A 652 -19.59 24.72 29.90
CA PHE A 652 -18.22 24.56 29.40
C PHE A 652 -18.10 25.23 28.03
N LYS A 653 -16.91 25.75 27.70
CA LYS A 653 -16.62 26.33 26.38
C LYS A 653 -15.62 25.44 25.62
N PRO A 654 -16.09 24.52 24.76
CA PRO A 654 -15.21 23.66 23.98
C PRO A 654 -14.28 24.41 23.03
N SER A 655 -13.04 23.94 22.92
CA SER A 655 -12.04 24.52 22.01
C SER A 655 -12.36 24.35 20.51
N TRP A 656 -13.29 23.47 20.16
CA TRP A 656 -13.72 23.25 18.78
C TRP A 656 -14.77 24.26 18.29
N ILE A 657 -15.32 25.11 19.17
CA ILE A 657 -16.26 26.17 18.79
C ILE A 657 -15.59 27.04 17.73
N LYS A 658 -16.29 27.27 16.62
CA LYS A 658 -15.73 28.05 15.52
C LYS A 658 -16.79 28.73 14.70
N LEU A 659 -16.49 29.98 14.34
CA LEU A 659 -17.27 30.81 13.43
C LEU A 659 -16.53 30.94 12.09
N PHE A 660 -17.28 30.83 11.01
CA PHE A 660 -16.81 31.03 9.64
C PHE A 660 -17.71 32.06 8.96
N THR A 661 -17.09 33.05 8.34
CA THR A 661 -17.78 34.16 7.68
C THR A 661 -17.24 34.33 6.27
N GLY A 662 -18.12 34.62 5.31
CA GLY A 662 -17.79 34.92 3.93
C GLY A 662 -18.37 36.28 3.52
N PRO A 663 -17.77 36.97 2.54
CA PRO A 663 -18.28 38.25 2.06
C PRO A 663 -19.65 38.09 1.37
N ALA A 664 -20.34 39.21 1.17
CA ALA A 664 -21.67 39.20 0.56
C ALA A 664 -21.71 38.54 -0.82
N GLY A 665 -22.73 37.73 -1.08
CA GLY A 665 -22.94 37.03 -2.35
C GLY A 665 -22.01 35.84 -2.61
N HIS A 666 -21.10 35.52 -1.68
CA HIS A 666 -20.19 34.36 -1.75
C HIS A 666 -20.54 33.32 -0.69
N GLY A 667 -20.43 32.05 -1.05
CA GLY A 667 -20.56 30.89 -0.18
C GLY A 667 -19.33 30.67 0.73
N LEU A 668 -19.41 29.65 1.57
CA LEU A 668 -18.26 29.15 2.34
C LEU A 668 -17.76 27.85 1.71
N VAL A 669 -16.44 27.65 1.74
CA VAL A 669 -15.85 26.33 1.47
C VAL A 669 -16.42 25.32 2.46
N GLN A 670 -16.81 24.15 1.98
CA GLN A 670 -17.39 23.09 2.81
C GLN A 670 -16.55 22.85 4.08
N ILE A 671 -17.19 23.11 5.22
CA ILE A 671 -16.62 22.88 6.54
C ILE A 671 -16.86 21.41 6.88
N GLU A 672 -15.82 20.74 7.35
CA GLU A 672 -15.90 19.37 7.87
C GLU A 672 -15.20 19.37 9.22
N LYS A 673 -15.88 18.85 10.25
CA LYS A 673 -15.40 18.79 11.63
C LYS A 673 -15.80 17.49 12.28
N TYR A 674 -14.93 17.01 13.18
CA TYR A 674 -15.18 15.86 14.03
C TYR A 674 -15.28 16.38 15.47
N ILE A 675 -16.49 16.38 16.02
CA ILE A 675 -16.78 16.95 17.34
C ILE A 675 -16.78 15.80 18.36
N PRO A 676 -15.97 15.85 19.43
CA PRO A 676 -16.01 14.82 20.46
C PRO A 676 -17.39 14.81 21.14
N LEU A 677 -17.89 13.64 21.47
CA LEU A 677 -19.15 13.41 22.19
C LEU A 677 -18.88 12.86 23.59
N GLN A 678 -19.92 12.82 24.43
CA GLN A 678 -19.92 12.07 25.70
C GLN A 678 -18.87 12.52 26.71
N LEU A 679 -18.46 13.80 26.64
CA LEU A 679 -17.48 14.34 27.56
C LEU A 679 -18.12 14.63 28.93
N GLU A 680 -17.40 14.35 30.02
CA GLU A 680 -17.83 14.69 31.38
C GLU A 680 -18.00 16.22 31.51
N GLU A 681 -17.13 16.97 30.83
CA GLU A 681 -17.17 18.43 30.73
C GLU A 681 -18.46 18.95 30.08
N TYR A 682 -19.18 18.12 29.32
CA TYR A 682 -20.48 18.47 28.76
C TYR A 682 -21.63 18.25 29.75
N GLY A 683 -21.35 17.76 30.96
CA GLY A 683 -22.39 17.37 31.92
C GLY A 683 -23.13 16.09 31.50
N CYS A 684 -22.47 15.25 30.71
CA CYS A 684 -22.97 13.91 30.39
C CYS A 684 -22.78 12.99 31.60
N ALA A 685 -23.80 12.22 31.95
CA ALA A 685 -23.63 11.12 32.89
C ALA A 685 -22.56 10.16 32.33
N ARG A 686 -21.80 9.45 33.20
CA ARG A 686 -20.85 8.40 32.80
C ARG A 686 -21.57 7.22 32.13
N ALA A 687 -22.09 7.44 30.94
CA ALA A 687 -22.66 6.41 30.09
C ALA A 687 -21.47 5.74 29.40
N ILE A 688 -21.07 4.60 29.96
CA ILE A 688 -20.01 3.70 29.49
C ILE A 688 -18.61 4.17 29.94
N LYS A 689 -17.99 3.40 30.86
CA LYS A 689 -16.53 3.46 31.07
C LYS A 689 -15.89 3.11 29.71
N SER A 690 -15.54 4.12 28.92
CA SER A 690 -14.85 3.87 27.66
C SER A 690 -13.61 3.04 27.95
N ARG A 691 -13.51 1.87 27.31
CA ARG A 691 -12.48 0.88 27.59
C ARG A 691 -11.11 1.47 27.25
N ARG A 692 -10.38 1.90 28.28
CA ARG A 692 -9.05 2.50 28.18
C ARG A 692 -8.00 1.42 27.92
N LYS A 693 -7.86 1.04 26.64
CA LYS A 693 -6.89 0.03 26.19
C LYS A 693 -5.45 0.39 26.59
N ASP A 694 -5.10 1.67 26.61
CA ASP A 694 -3.83 2.17 27.14
C ASP A 694 -3.60 1.76 28.59
N LEU A 695 -4.59 1.93 29.47
CA LEU A 695 -4.48 1.52 30.87
C LEU A 695 -4.46 -0.01 31.04
N GLU A 696 -5.18 -0.75 30.19
CA GLU A 696 -5.11 -2.22 30.18
C GLU A 696 -3.72 -2.72 29.76
N LEU A 697 -3.15 -2.13 28.71
CA LEU A 697 -1.81 -2.44 28.23
C LEU A 697 -0.75 -2.09 29.28
N LEU A 698 -0.88 -0.92 29.94
CA LEU A 698 0.02 -0.54 31.03
C LEU A 698 -0.05 -1.53 32.19
N LYS A 699 -1.25 -1.92 32.64
CA LYS A 699 -1.44 -2.94 33.69
C LYS A 699 -0.85 -4.29 33.30
N LYS A 700 -0.93 -4.67 32.02
CA LYS A 700 -0.31 -5.90 31.52
C LYS A 700 1.21 -5.79 31.60
N ALA A 701 1.78 -4.69 31.13
CA ALA A 701 3.23 -4.44 31.17
C ALA A 701 3.78 -4.46 32.61
N THR A 702 3.09 -3.80 33.56
CA THR A 702 3.55 -3.73 34.96
C THR A 702 3.38 -5.00 35.76
N ARG A 703 2.57 -5.97 35.29
CA ARG A 703 2.48 -7.32 35.88
C ARG A 703 3.54 -8.28 35.31
N SER A 704 4.21 -7.90 34.23
CA SER A 704 5.19 -8.72 33.52
C SER A 704 6.63 -8.49 34.02
N HIS A 705 6.82 -7.48 34.88
CA HIS A 705 8.03 -7.15 35.61
C HIS A 705 7.74 -7.36 37.10
#